data_AF-A0A3L7ADG8-F1
#
_entry.id   AF-A0A3L7ADG8-F1
#
_cell.length_a   1.000
_cell.length_b   1.000
_cell.length_c   1.000
_cell.angle_alpha   90.00
_cell.angle_beta   90.00
_cell.angle_gamma   90.00
#
_symmetry.space_group_name_H-M   'P 1'
#
loop_
_entity.id
_entity.type
_entity.pdbx_description
1 polymer ?
#
loop_
_entity_poly.entity_id
_entity_poly.type
_entity_poly.pdbx_seq_one_letter_code
_entity_poly.pdbx_strand_id
1 'polypeptide(L)'
;MGVNIPGYCTLCRSRCGTLNEVDGARFIAVRPNPAHPTGTAMCMKGRAAPEIVHSPHRILYPMRRTAPKGAADPGWRRISWDEALSEVAAKLGAIRDEHGPEAVAFPVTTPSGTALSDSIDWIERFVRTFGSPNICYATEICNWHKDVAHAFTFGCGMPPADYEHADTIMLWGHNPANTWLAQANAVARGRERGARLLVIDPRPTALARQADVWLPVRPGADAALALGLMRLMLDQGRFDDHFVRAWTNAPFLVRSDTGHFLRERDLWPDAPQNRHVVWSTGAGAPRPYDAETAMTAAEAADLKLQGAIEVTVTHADGARPLPCTPAFQLLADTCAPFDGPRVQRMTGVAPDRLQAAVELLQADRRIAYHAWTGIGQHANATQTERAVATLYALTGSFDRVGANRVRRGPFLRAVNALDKVPEIRSKALGFPERPIGPPAMGWVTARDTYRAILEGEPYKVRAMMAFGSNMLVSQGDSGMAAEALTALDFHVHCDLFETPTARYADIFLPVNSPWEHEGLRCGFEINDDAASLVQLRQRIVPPRGESRSDCDIVFDLAGRLGMQDVFFGGSLEAGWNHMLEPLGLSVERLRREPDGVRCEIDSREQKYARPHHDAPDRIRGFDTPTRRVELYSELLARHGQPAIASPDQPLDEAAFSQRGSRDYPLVLTSAKNGYYCHSQHRALVSLRKRAPDPVVEIGPGLAAARSILDGDWVRVTTYVGDARFIARITPELSDDVVVAEFGWWQACPELDRPETAVLNGSGSSFNSLISAEVADPVSGSTPMRSFRCDIMLDPLTQARQRSWKGWRSFRILETRDEAEGSRSFVFTPEDGKPLPDFRPGQHVEVRADIDGTPVSRAYSLTGPARLDGRDRYSICVRHHQLRPVESAPSDGVMSGHLHRRMKPGDRIELRAPSGSFVVPRASPQPLILLAGGIGITPFIALLDSLADDDPLDVTLFYANRNGRTHAFKDRIAAHRRRLPSLKVVNHYRRPLPDDVPGRDYDSTADITADLISPALLARQPRVYMCGSEAMMDAFAGGLGERGVPAFDIFQEVFRSPPIVRHGAKRTYAVTFAASQRRPELWTTAEGTLLDFGERLGIALPSGCRVGQCESCAVKIVSGKVAHLHGREPDDPSMCHTCQAIPLEDLVLEA
;
A
#
# COMPACT_ATOMS: atom_id res chain seq x y z
N MET A 1 7.65 33.96 1.69
CA MET A 1 7.19 33.14 2.84
C MET A 1 6.12 32.21 2.30
N GLY A 2 6.21 30.91 2.61
CA GLY A 2 5.24 29.93 2.14
C GLY A 2 3.85 30.19 2.74
N VAL A 3 2.80 29.94 1.95
CA VAL A 3 1.40 30.00 2.37
C VAL A 3 0.92 28.59 2.67
N ASN A 4 0.22 28.39 3.78
CA ASN A 4 -0.43 27.11 4.10
C ASN A 4 -1.88 27.12 3.63
N ILE A 5 -2.25 26.15 2.79
CA ILE A 5 -3.61 25.97 2.27
C ILE A 5 -4.22 24.70 2.89
N PRO A 6 -5.36 24.79 3.60
CA PRO A 6 -6.03 23.62 4.14
C PRO A 6 -6.64 22.74 3.04
N GLY A 7 -6.72 21.44 3.29
CA GLY A 7 -7.33 20.47 2.37
C GLY A 7 -7.32 19.06 2.95
N TYR A 8 -7.37 18.05 2.09
CA TYR A 8 -7.23 16.64 2.47
C TYR A 8 -6.53 15.85 1.36
N CYS A 9 -5.85 14.77 1.74
CA CYS A 9 -5.09 13.91 0.82
C CYS A 9 -5.98 12.79 0.27
N THR A 10 -6.11 12.65 -1.05
CA THR A 10 -6.97 11.64 -1.70
C THR A 10 -6.22 10.45 -2.27
N LEU A 11 -4.96 10.24 -1.88
CA LEU A 11 -4.22 9.05 -2.30
C LEU A 11 -4.82 7.74 -1.75
N CYS A 12 -5.67 7.78 -0.71
CA CYS A 12 -6.40 6.62 -0.23
C CYS A 12 -7.69 6.98 0.51
N ARG A 13 -8.47 5.95 0.86
CA ARG A 13 -9.75 6.06 1.57
C ARG A 13 -9.70 6.82 2.90
N SER A 14 -8.53 6.95 3.53
CA SER A 14 -8.39 7.65 4.82
C SER A 14 -8.65 9.15 4.73
N ARG A 15 -8.45 9.78 3.56
CA ARG A 15 -8.71 11.20 3.32
C ARG A 15 -8.19 12.11 4.44
N CYS A 16 -6.92 11.94 4.80
CA CYS A 16 -6.32 12.65 5.93
C CYS A 16 -6.35 14.17 5.67
N GLY A 17 -6.84 14.92 6.64
CA GLY A 17 -6.81 16.39 6.60
C GLY A 17 -5.37 16.92 6.59
N THR A 18 -5.12 17.94 5.77
CA THR A 18 -3.77 18.41 5.42
C THR A 18 -3.64 19.93 5.51
N LEU A 19 -2.46 20.40 5.90
CA LEU A 19 -1.96 21.74 5.60
C LEU A 19 -0.90 21.61 4.51
N ASN A 20 -1.11 22.32 3.39
CA ASN A 20 -0.27 22.26 2.21
C ASN A 20 0.53 23.55 2.08
N GLU A 21 1.85 23.47 2.24
CA GLU A 21 2.75 24.62 2.16
C GLU A 21 3.17 24.87 0.70
N VAL A 22 2.90 26.07 0.20
CA VAL A 22 3.21 26.49 -1.17
C VAL A 22 4.02 27.79 -1.21
N ASP A 23 4.88 27.93 -2.21
CA ASP A 23 5.58 29.18 -2.53
C ASP A 23 5.41 29.50 -4.01
N GLY A 24 4.46 30.40 -4.31
CA GLY A 24 3.98 30.63 -5.68
C GLY A 24 3.36 29.36 -6.27
N ALA A 25 3.88 28.89 -7.40
CA ALA A 25 3.45 27.64 -8.04
C ALA A 25 4.15 26.38 -7.47
N ARG A 26 5.07 26.54 -6.52
CA ARG A 26 5.86 25.43 -5.97
C ARG A 26 5.15 24.82 -4.76
N PHE A 27 4.84 23.54 -4.86
CA PHE A 27 4.42 22.73 -3.72
C PHE A 27 5.65 22.34 -2.89
N ILE A 28 5.73 22.80 -1.63
CA ILE A 28 6.91 22.65 -0.77
C ILE A 28 6.77 21.45 0.17
N ALA A 29 5.67 21.37 0.91
CA ALA A 29 5.47 20.34 1.93
C ALA A 29 3.99 20.09 2.23
N VAL A 30 3.71 18.92 2.81
CA VAL A 30 2.38 18.56 3.34
C VAL A 30 2.52 18.11 4.79
N ARG A 31 1.68 18.67 5.66
CA ARG A 31 1.61 18.33 7.08
C ARG A 31 0.18 17.91 7.46
N PRO A 32 -0.01 17.08 8.49
CA PRO A 32 -1.34 16.82 9.05
C PRO A 32 -2.00 18.14 9.51
N ASN A 33 -3.33 18.25 9.35
CA ASN A 33 -4.13 19.34 9.94
C ASN A 33 -4.93 18.79 11.15
N PRO A 34 -4.46 18.97 12.40
CA PRO A 34 -5.16 18.44 13.58
C PRO A 34 -6.57 18.99 13.79
N ALA A 35 -6.91 20.15 13.21
CA ALA A 35 -8.26 20.71 13.26
C ALA A 35 -9.27 19.98 12.36
N HIS A 36 -8.78 19.20 11.39
CA HIS A 36 -9.62 18.37 10.54
C HIS A 36 -9.90 17.02 11.24
N PRO A 37 -11.14 16.47 11.20
CA PRO A 37 -11.49 15.25 11.94
C PRO A 37 -10.66 14.01 11.58
N THR A 38 -10.11 13.97 10.37
CA THR A 38 -9.21 12.90 9.88
C THR A 38 -7.72 13.31 9.85
N GLY A 39 -7.36 14.48 10.36
CA GLY A 39 -6.04 15.10 10.18
C GLY A 39 -5.08 14.96 11.35
N THR A 40 -5.34 14.08 12.32
CA THR A 40 -4.43 13.85 13.46
C THR A 40 -3.10 13.22 13.07
N ALA A 41 -3.05 12.47 11.97
CA ALA A 41 -1.82 11.85 11.47
C ALA A 41 -1.81 11.74 9.94
N MET A 42 -0.61 11.54 9.38
CA MET A 42 -0.39 11.43 7.94
C MET A 42 0.70 10.41 7.62
N CYS A 43 0.46 9.57 6.61
CA CYS A 43 1.43 8.59 6.14
C CYS A 43 2.51 9.20 5.24
N MET A 44 3.63 8.50 5.08
CA MET A 44 4.75 8.93 4.22
C MET A 44 4.34 9.15 2.76
N LYS A 45 3.39 8.36 2.24
CA LYS A 45 2.86 8.53 0.88
C LYS A 45 2.26 9.92 0.67
N GLY A 46 1.51 10.41 1.66
CA GLY A 46 0.94 11.76 1.63
C GLY A 46 2.00 12.85 1.78
N ARG A 47 3.05 12.61 2.57
CA ARG A 47 4.18 13.55 2.72
C ARG A 47 5.03 13.65 1.45
N ALA A 48 5.05 12.61 0.61
CA ALA A 48 5.71 12.59 -0.68
C ALA A 48 4.94 13.33 -1.80
N ALA A 49 3.82 14.01 -1.47
CA ALA A 49 3.02 14.74 -2.44
C ALA A 49 3.80 15.76 -3.30
N PRO A 50 4.73 16.58 -2.76
CA PRO A 50 5.56 17.46 -3.57
C PRO A 50 6.37 16.69 -4.63
N GLU A 51 6.90 15.52 -4.27
CA GLU A 51 7.66 14.66 -5.17
C GLU A 51 6.76 14.05 -6.26
N ILE A 52 5.50 13.70 -5.94
CA ILE A 52 4.51 13.26 -6.94
C ILE A 52 4.23 14.38 -7.94
N VAL A 53 3.88 15.58 -7.44
CA VAL A 53 3.51 16.72 -8.29
C VAL A 53 4.66 17.08 -9.22
N HIS A 54 5.86 17.23 -8.67
CA HIS A 54 7.02 17.74 -9.42
C HIS A 54 7.88 16.65 -10.05
N SER A 55 7.49 15.38 -9.97
CA SER A 55 8.25 14.28 -10.58
C SER A 55 8.53 14.56 -12.06
N PRO A 56 9.78 14.40 -12.53
CA PRO A 56 10.11 14.57 -13.94
C PRO A 56 9.66 13.37 -14.79
N HIS A 57 9.22 12.28 -14.15
CA HIS A 57 8.77 11.06 -14.81
C HIS A 57 7.28 11.10 -15.21
N ARG A 58 6.58 12.21 -14.91
CA ARG A 58 5.18 12.41 -15.30
C ARG A 58 5.05 12.66 -16.80
N ILE A 59 4.00 12.12 -17.40
CA ILE A 59 3.56 12.53 -18.74
C ILE A 59 2.71 13.79 -18.59
N LEU A 60 3.07 14.86 -19.29
CA LEU A 60 2.46 16.20 -19.14
C LEU A 60 1.71 16.69 -20.38
N TYR A 61 1.70 15.91 -21.45
CA TYR A 61 1.07 16.25 -22.73
C TYR A 61 0.34 15.04 -23.32
N PRO A 62 -0.75 15.23 -24.08
CA PRO A 62 -1.35 14.14 -24.85
C PRO A 62 -0.33 13.51 -25.80
N MET A 63 -0.25 12.18 -25.81
CA MET A 63 0.70 11.44 -26.63
C MET A 63 -0.02 10.43 -27.54
N ARG A 64 0.46 10.30 -28.77
CA ARG A 64 0.06 9.26 -29.73
C ARG A 64 1.19 8.25 -29.90
N ARG A 65 0.85 6.97 -29.86
CA ARG A 65 1.78 5.86 -30.17
C ARG A 65 2.25 5.92 -31.62
N THR A 66 3.53 5.59 -31.86
CA THR A 66 4.09 5.47 -33.22
C THR A 66 4.67 4.08 -33.53
N ALA A 67 4.99 3.28 -32.50
CA ALA A 67 5.39 1.88 -32.67
C ALA A 67 4.18 0.92 -32.57
N PRO A 68 4.26 -0.32 -33.09
CA PRO A 68 3.21 -1.32 -32.88
C PRO A 68 2.92 -1.61 -31.40
N LYS A 69 1.69 -2.05 -31.09
CA LYS A 69 1.35 -2.54 -29.74
C LYS A 69 2.24 -3.74 -29.38
N GLY A 70 2.69 -3.80 -28.13
CA GLY A 70 3.63 -4.83 -27.65
C GLY A 70 5.12 -4.51 -27.86
N ALA A 71 5.48 -3.44 -28.57
CA ALA A 71 6.87 -2.96 -28.61
C ALA A 71 7.35 -2.52 -27.21
N ALA A 72 8.63 -2.76 -26.90
CA ALA A 72 9.22 -2.39 -25.60
C ALA A 72 9.19 -0.88 -25.35
N ASP A 73 9.39 -0.08 -26.40
CA ASP A 73 9.17 1.37 -26.42
C ASP A 73 7.95 1.67 -27.32
N PRO A 74 6.87 2.27 -26.76
CA PRO A 74 5.70 2.70 -27.54
C PRO A 74 5.99 3.72 -28.65
N GLY A 75 7.11 4.45 -28.56
CA GLY A 75 7.43 5.55 -29.48
C GLY A 75 6.39 6.66 -29.39
N TRP A 76 6.36 7.43 -28.30
CA TRP A 76 5.36 8.47 -28.11
C TRP A 76 5.64 9.75 -28.92
N ARG A 77 4.62 10.24 -29.62
CA ARG A 77 4.61 11.56 -30.26
C ARG A 77 3.60 12.47 -29.56
N ARG A 78 4.05 13.64 -29.10
CA ARG A 78 3.15 14.67 -28.55
C ARG A 78 2.15 15.14 -29.60
N ILE A 79 0.88 15.26 -29.20
CA ILE A 79 -0.23 15.83 -29.98
C ILE A 79 -0.98 16.87 -29.13
N SER A 80 -1.88 17.64 -29.74
CA SER A 80 -2.71 18.60 -28.99
C SER A 80 -3.88 17.91 -28.30
N TRP A 81 -4.45 18.56 -27.27
CA TRP A 81 -5.69 18.07 -26.63
C TRP A 81 -6.86 17.98 -27.60
N ASP A 82 -7.02 18.96 -28.48
CA ASP A 82 -8.12 18.96 -29.45
C ASP A 82 -7.99 17.81 -30.45
N GLU A 83 -6.78 17.55 -30.93
CA GLU A 83 -6.48 16.40 -31.80
C GLU A 83 -6.75 15.08 -31.07
N ALA A 84 -6.27 14.94 -29.83
CA ALA A 84 -6.45 13.74 -29.02
C ALA A 84 -7.92 13.45 -28.74
N LEU A 85 -8.68 14.42 -28.21
CA LEU A 85 -10.07 14.20 -27.82
C LEU A 85 -11.02 14.08 -29.02
N SER A 86 -10.71 14.74 -30.14
CA SER A 86 -11.45 14.52 -31.40
C SER A 86 -11.26 13.11 -31.92
N GLU A 87 -10.02 12.60 -31.94
CA GLU A 87 -9.74 11.23 -32.38
C GLU A 87 -10.40 10.21 -31.45
N VAL A 88 -10.33 10.42 -30.14
CA VAL A 88 -10.96 9.55 -29.14
C VAL A 88 -12.48 9.53 -29.32
N ALA A 89 -13.13 10.69 -29.40
CA ALA A 89 -14.58 10.77 -29.59
C ALA A 89 -15.02 10.13 -30.91
N ALA A 90 -14.29 10.38 -32.01
CA ALA A 90 -14.59 9.79 -33.31
C ALA A 90 -14.49 8.26 -33.31
N LYS A 91 -13.40 7.70 -32.76
CA LYS A 91 -13.19 6.24 -32.75
C LYS A 91 -14.13 5.51 -31.79
N LEU A 92 -14.33 6.03 -30.57
CA LEU A 92 -15.26 5.43 -29.62
C LEU A 92 -16.71 5.54 -30.12
N GLY A 93 -17.09 6.69 -30.70
CA GLY A 93 -18.40 6.91 -31.29
C GLY A 93 -18.66 5.97 -32.47
N ALA A 94 -17.71 5.82 -33.39
CA ALA A 94 -17.84 4.89 -34.51
C ALA A 94 -18.02 3.43 -34.05
N ILE A 95 -17.23 2.97 -33.08
CA ILE A 95 -17.36 1.60 -32.54
C ILE A 95 -18.73 1.40 -31.87
N ARG A 96 -19.20 2.39 -31.09
CA ARG A 96 -20.53 2.37 -30.49
C ARG A 96 -21.62 2.26 -31.55
N ASP A 97 -21.54 3.06 -32.61
CA ASP A 97 -22.58 3.15 -33.63
C ASP A 97 -22.57 1.92 -34.57
N GLU A 98 -21.41 1.31 -34.81
CA GLU A 98 -21.25 0.11 -35.67
C GLU A 98 -21.49 -1.22 -34.94
N HIS A 99 -21.09 -1.34 -33.66
CA HIS A 99 -21.05 -2.62 -32.93
C HIS A 99 -21.81 -2.60 -31.59
N GLY A 100 -22.43 -1.48 -31.25
CA GLY A 100 -23.08 -1.27 -29.97
C GLY A 100 -22.12 -0.75 -28.90
N PRO A 101 -22.65 -0.04 -27.88
CA PRO A 101 -21.83 0.51 -26.80
C PRO A 101 -21.12 -0.56 -25.97
N GLU A 102 -21.63 -1.80 -25.94
CA GLU A 102 -21.00 -2.94 -25.26
C GLU A 102 -19.64 -3.33 -25.86
N ALA A 103 -19.35 -2.96 -27.11
CA ALA A 103 -18.06 -3.20 -27.73
C ALA A 103 -16.92 -2.31 -27.17
N VAL A 104 -17.23 -1.41 -26.24
CA VAL A 104 -16.25 -0.56 -25.54
C VAL A 104 -16.24 -0.89 -24.05
N ALA A 105 -15.06 -1.26 -23.52
CA ALA A 105 -14.85 -1.47 -22.10
C ALA A 105 -14.21 -0.26 -21.43
N PHE A 106 -14.56 -0.02 -20.16
CA PHE A 106 -14.04 1.09 -19.37
C PHE A 106 -13.38 0.58 -18.09
N PRO A 107 -12.08 0.25 -18.10
CA PRO A 107 -11.36 -0.08 -16.88
C PRO A 107 -11.17 1.13 -15.99
N VAL A 108 -11.58 1.02 -14.73
CA VAL A 108 -11.55 2.10 -13.76
C VAL A 108 -10.83 1.61 -12.50
N THR A 109 -9.77 2.30 -12.10
CA THR A 109 -9.01 1.92 -10.90
C THR A 109 -9.82 2.11 -9.61
N THR A 110 -9.36 1.51 -8.50
CA THR A 110 -10.11 1.60 -7.23
C THR A 110 -10.00 3.00 -6.61
N PRO A 111 -11.11 3.59 -6.13
CA PRO A 111 -11.07 4.85 -5.37
C PRO A 111 -10.48 4.67 -3.97
N SER A 112 -10.20 3.42 -3.54
CA SER A 112 -9.67 3.15 -2.20
C SER A 112 -8.17 3.42 -2.06
N GLY A 113 -7.46 3.60 -3.17
CA GLY A 113 -6.00 3.80 -3.21
C GLY A 113 -5.51 4.71 -4.33
N THR A 114 -6.39 5.57 -4.86
CA THR A 114 -6.05 6.53 -5.92
C THR A 114 -6.86 7.81 -5.77
N ALA A 115 -6.39 8.89 -6.38
CA ALA A 115 -7.10 10.17 -6.43
C ALA A 115 -8.39 10.13 -7.28
N LEU A 116 -8.63 9.03 -8.00
CA LEU A 116 -9.83 8.82 -8.82
C LEU A 116 -11.14 8.97 -8.03
N SER A 117 -11.08 8.87 -6.69
CA SER A 117 -12.22 9.13 -5.82
C SER A 117 -12.87 10.51 -6.02
N ASP A 118 -12.13 11.47 -6.58
CA ASP A 118 -12.64 12.83 -6.86
C ASP A 118 -13.47 12.90 -8.16
N SER A 119 -13.35 11.89 -9.03
CA SER A 119 -13.92 11.89 -10.37
C SER A 119 -14.83 10.69 -10.66
N ILE A 120 -14.86 9.68 -9.78
CA ILE A 120 -15.53 8.40 -10.02
C ILE A 120 -17.01 8.55 -10.39
N ASP A 121 -17.76 9.43 -9.71
CA ASP A 121 -19.19 9.63 -10.02
C ASP A 121 -19.41 10.20 -11.44
N TRP A 122 -18.48 11.05 -11.90
CA TRP A 122 -18.53 11.64 -13.24
C TRP A 122 -18.08 10.67 -14.33
N ILE A 123 -17.08 9.83 -14.04
CA ILE A 123 -16.68 8.73 -14.92
C ILE A 123 -17.82 7.73 -15.07
N GLU A 124 -18.47 7.32 -13.98
CA GLU A 124 -19.61 6.41 -14.06
C GLU A 124 -20.78 7.03 -14.82
N ARG A 125 -21.07 8.32 -14.60
CA ARG A 125 -22.07 9.05 -15.39
C ARG A 125 -21.72 9.00 -16.89
N PHE A 126 -20.44 9.20 -17.24
CA PHE A 126 -19.99 9.17 -18.63
C PHE A 126 -20.21 7.80 -19.24
N VAL A 127 -19.74 6.73 -18.58
CA VAL A 127 -19.86 5.37 -19.11
C VAL A 127 -21.33 4.93 -19.25
N ARG A 128 -22.16 5.24 -18.24
CA ARG A 128 -23.60 4.91 -18.27
C ARG A 128 -24.33 5.69 -19.36
N THR A 129 -23.97 6.95 -19.60
CA THR A 129 -24.57 7.76 -20.66
C THR A 129 -24.07 7.34 -22.05
N PHE A 130 -22.80 6.95 -22.16
CA PHE A 130 -22.25 6.32 -23.36
C PHE A 130 -22.99 5.02 -23.71
N GLY A 131 -23.53 4.35 -22.69
CA GLY A 131 -24.39 3.17 -22.81
C GLY A 131 -23.67 1.84 -22.63
N SER A 132 -22.38 1.84 -22.26
CA SER A 132 -21.65 0.58 -22.08
C SER A 132 -22.00 -0.07 -20.74
N PRO A 133 -22.27 -1.39 -20.72
CA PRO A 133 -22.46 -2.14 -19.48
C PRO A 133 -21.14 -2.65 -18.88
N ASN A 134 -19.99 -2.33 -19.50
CA ASN A 134 -18.70 -2.95 -19.24
C ASN A 134 -17.74 -2.02 -18.51
N ILE A 135 -18.05 -1.70 -17.25
CA ILE A 135 -17.08 -1.03 -16.37
C ILE A 135 -16.22 -2.11 -15.70
N CYS A 136 -14.96 -2.20 -16.09
CA CYS A 136 -14.01 -3.13 -15.47
C CYS A 136 -13.40 -2.47 -14.23
N TYR A 137 -14.07 -2.63 -13.09
CA TYR A 137 -13.51 -2.28 -11.79
C TYR A 137 -12.55 -3.37 -11.31
N ALA A 138 -11.85 -3.10 -10.21
CA ALA A 138 -11.14 -4.10 -9.43
C ALA A 138 -12.04 -4.73 -8.34
N THR A 139 -13.36 -4.80 -8.55
CA THR A 139 -14.33 -5.18 -7.51
C THR A 139 -14.10 -6.59 -6.99
N GLU A 140 -13.80 -7.52 -7.90
CA GLU A 140 -13.45 -8.91 -7.67
C GLU A 140 -12.23 -9.09 -6.76
N ILE A 141 -11.36 -8.08 -6.67
CA ILE A 141 -10.16 -8.10 -5.82
C ILE A 141 -10.12 -6.97 -4.79
N CYS A 142 -11.17 -6.18 -4.63
CA CYS A 142 -11.11 -4.97 -3.80
C CYS A 142 -12.27 -4.80 -2.82
N ASN A 143 -13.52 -4.75 -3.27
CA ASN A 143 -14.60 -4.21 -2.43
C ASN A 143 -15.89 -5.02 -2.43
N TRP A 144 -16.02 -6.04 -3.28
CA TRP A 144 -17.21 -6.89 -3.35
C TRP A 144 -17.68 -7.38 -1.96
N HIS A 145 -16.79 -8.04 -1.23
CA HIS A 145 -17.07 -8.62 0.07
C HIS A 145 -17.60 -7.58 1.07
N LYS A 146 -16.84 -6.51 1.28
CA LYS A 146 -17.18 -5.48 2.27
C LYS A 146 -18.43 -4.69 1.88
N ASP A 147 -18.59 -4.34 0.61
CA ASP A 147 -19.65 -3.42 0.17
C ASP A 147 -20.94 -4.16 -0.25
N VAL A 148 -20.85 -5.41 -0.73
CA VAL A 148 -21.98 -6.14 -1.34
C VAL A 148 -22.26 -7.48 -0.65
N ALA A 149 -21.25 -8.32 -0.39
CA ALA A 149 -21.52 -9.62 0.23
C ALA A 149 -22.07 -9.47 1.66
N HIS A 150 -21.56 -8.50 2.43
CA HIS A 150 -22.12 -8.13 3.74
C HIS A 150 -23.61 -7.73 3.66
N ALA A 151 -24.04 -7.15 2.52
CA ALA A 151 -25.43 -6.75 2.32
C ALA A 151 -26.39 -7.93 2.18
N PHE A 152 -25.91 -9.13 1.79
CA PHE A 152 -26.74 -10.35 1.84
C PHE A 152 -27.14 -10.72 3.27
N THR A 153 -26.39 -10.28 4.28
CA THR A 153 -26.69 -10.56 5.70
C THR A 153 -27.40 -9.38 6.37
N PHE A 154 -26.88 -8.15 6.23
CA PHE A 154 -27.40 -6.97 6.96
C PHE A 154 -28.18 -5.97 6.09
N GLY A 155 -28.30 -6.18 4.78
CA GLY A 155 -28.94 -5.23 3.85
C GLY A 155 -28.11 -3.98 3.56
N CYS A 156 -26.87 -3.92 4.01
CA CYS A 156 -25.96 -2.81 3.70
C CYS A 156 -24.52 -3.31 3.64
N GLY A 157 -23.65 -2.57 2.96
CA GLY A 157 -22.19 -2.79 3.08
C GLY A 157 -21.71 -2.55 4.50
N MET A 158 -20.58 -3.17 4.87
CA MET A 158 -20.02 -3.14 6.21
C MET A 158 -19.85 -1.69 6.71
N PRO A 159 -20.59 -1.27 7.75
CA PRO A 159 -20.51 0.08 8.25
C PRO A 159 -19.17 0.35 8.94
N PRO A 160 -18.68 1.61 8.99
CA PRO A 160 -17.46 1.95 9.70
C PRO A 160 -17.52 1.58 11.19
N ALA A 161 -16.45 0.94 11.67
CA ALA A 161 -16.28 0.52 13.06
C ALA A 161 -15.95 1.71 13.98
N ASP A 162 -16.65 1.81 15.11
CA ASP A 162 -16.41 2.81 16.15
C ASP A 162 -15.40 2.29 17.20
N TYR A 163 -14.14 2.14 16.79
CA TYR A 163 -13.09 1.53 17.62
C TYR A 163 -12.83 2.27 18.94
N GLU A 164 -13.01 3.59 18.97
CA GLU A 164 -12.69 4.43 20.12
C GLU A 164 -13.65 4.20 21.31
N HIS A 165 -14.83 3.65 21.07
CA HIS A 165 -15.85 3.40 22.09
C HIS A 165 -16.13 1.91 22.30
N ALA A 166 -15.32 1.03 21.69
CA ALA A 166 -15.54 -0.41 21.70
C ALA A 166 -15.04 -1.06 23.00
N ASP A 167 -15.73 -2.12 23.45
CA ASP A 167 -15.22 -3.00 24.50
C ASP A 167 -14.29 -4.07 23.90
N THR A 168 -14.54 -4.44 22.64
CA THR A 168 -13.71 -5.37 21.88
C THR A 168 -13.57 -4.89 20.43
N ILE A 169 -12.33 -4.85 19.98
CA ILE A 169 -11.93 -4.50 18.61
C ILE A 169 -11.54 -5.80 17.91
N MET A 170 -12.23 -6.14 16.82
CA MET A 170 -11.92 -7.32 16.00
C MET A 170 -11.40 -6.89 14.62
N LEU A 171 -10.13 -7.21 14.34
CA LEU A 171 -9.51 -6.94 13.04
C LEU A 171 -9.30 -8.27 12.31
N TRP A 172 -10.02 -8.50 11.22
CA TRP A 172 -9.98 -9.76 10.48
C TRP A 172 -9.49 -9.54 9.04
N GLY A 173 -8.26 -9.98 8.73
CA GLY A 173 -7.65 -9.72 7.43
C GLY A 173 -7.52 -8.23 7.10
N HIS A 174 -7.42 -7.38 8.13
CA HIS A 174 -7.35 -5.92 8.03
C HIS A 174 -6.23 -5.37 8.93
N ASN A 175 -5.32 -4.60 8.34
CA ASN A 175 -4.20 -3.98 9.05
C ASN A 175 -4.23 -2.45 8.88
N PRO A 176 -4.97 -1.72 9.73
CA PRO A 176 -5.13 -0.27 9.61
C PRO A 176 -3.82 0.49 9.81
N ALA A 177 -2.80 -0.08 10.47
CA ALA A 177 -1.51 0.57 10.65
C ALA A 177 -0.80 0.85 9.31
N ASN A 178 -1.03 0.02 8.29
CA ASN A 178 -0.46 0.22 6.96
C ASN A 178 -1.45 0.81 5.94
N THR A 179 -2.76 0.62 6.15
CA THR A 179 -3.80 0.89 5.13
C THR A 179 -4.74 2.05 5.49
N TRP A 180 -4.89 2.39 6.77
CA TRP A 180 -5.85 3.41 7.22
C TRP A 180 -5.45 4.03 8.58
N LEU A 181 -4.53 4.99 8.54
CA LEU A 181 -3.91 5.56 9.75
C LEU A 181 -4.91 6.22 10.71
N ALA A 182 -5.98 6.85 10.19
CA ALA A 182 -7.05 7.39 11.04
C ALA A 182 -7.76 6.30 11.87
N GLN A 183 -7.97 5.11 11.30
CA GLN A 183 -8.49 3.97 12.05
C GLN A 183 -7.46 3.42 13.04
N ALA A 184 -6.17 3.36 12.67
CA ALA A 184 -5.12 2.94 13.60
C ALA A 184 -5.07 3.83 14.86
N ASN A 185 -5.23 5.16 14.70
CA ASN A 185 -5.36 6.08 15.82
C ASN A 185 -6.63 5.82 16.65
N ALA A 186 -7.76 5.52 16.01
CA ALA A 186 -9.00 5.18 16.72
C ALA A 186 -8.87 3.86 17.51
N VAL A 187 -8.17 2.85 16.95
CA VAL A 187 -7.85 1.61 17.65
C VAL A 187 -6.97 1.90 18.87
N ALA A 188 -5.91 2.71 18.72
CA ALA A 188 -5.06 3.09 19.85
C ALA A 188 -5.85 3.77 20.98
N ARG A 189 -6.72 4.74 20.65
CA ARG A 189 -7.60 5.39 21.65
C ARG A 189 -8.58 4.43 22.31
N GLY A 190 -9.14 3.48 21.55
CA GLY A 190 -9.96 2.41 22.11
C GLY A 190 -9.19 1.55 23.12
N ARG A 191 -7.95 1.17 22.79
CA ARG A 191 -7.05 0.42 23.69
C ARG A 191 -6.73 1.19 24.97
N GLU A 192 -6.42 2.49 24.86
CA GLU A 192 -6.18 3.37 26.01
C GLU A 192 -7.40 3.44 26.95
N ARG A 193 -8.62 3.30 26.40
CA ARG A 193 -9.87 3.24 27.17
C ARG A 193 -10.23 1.84 27.69
N GLY A 194 -9.40 0.83 27.41
CA GLY A 194 -9.57 -0.53 27.93
C GLY A 194 -10.14 -1.54 26.95
N ALA A 195 -10.34 -1.18 25.67
CA ALA A 195 -10.83 -2.13 24.66
C ALA A 195 -9.87 -3.32 24.52
N ARG A 196 -10.42 -4.54 24.48
CA ARG A 196 -9.67 -5.76 24.13
C ARG A 196 -9.48 -5.85 22.62
N LEU A 197 -8.37 -6.42 22.17
CA LEU A 197 -8.00 -6.53 20.76
C LEU A 197 -7.91 -8.01 20.35
N LEU A 198 -8.75 -8.38 19.38
CA LEU A 198 -8.73 -9.65 18.67
C LEU A 198 -8.23 -9.42 17.24
N VAL A 199 -7.17 -10.10 16.84
CA VAL A 199 -6.63 -10.02 15.48
C VAL A 199 -6.64 -11.40 14.83
N ILE A 200 -7.21 -11.48 13.62
CA ILE A 200 -7.20 -12.66 12.77
C ILE A 200 -6.43 -12.30 11.51
N ASP A 201 -5.19 -12.75 11.43
CA ASP A 201 -4.27 -12.46 10.31
C ASP A 201 -3.20 -13.56 10.28
N PRO A 202 -2.86 -14.15 9.12
CA PRO A 202 -1.74 -15.09 9.01
C PRO A 202 -0.41 -14.49 9.45
N ARG A 203 -0.26 -13.15 9.38
CA ARG A 203 0.99 -12.46 9.66
C ARG A 203 1.05 -11.95 11.10
N PRO A 204 2.25 -12.01 11.73
CA PRO A 204 2.51 -11.35 13.01
C PRO A 204 2.67 -9.83 12.81
N THR A 205 1.60 -9.15 12.40
CA THR A 205 1.57 -7.69 12.25
C THR A 205 1.79 -6.99 13.61
N ALA A 206 2.11 -5.70 13.59
CA ALA A 206 2.30 -4.93 14.83
C ALA A 206 1.07 -5.01 15.75
N LEU A 207 -0.15 -4.93 15.18
CA LEU A 207 -1.38 -5.08 15.95
C LEU A 207 -1.63 -6.52 16.39
N ALA A 208 -1.26 -7.52 15.60
CA ALA A 208 -1.36 -8.93 15.99
C ALA A 208 -0.48 -9.25 17.20
N ARG A 209 0.77 -8.77 17.23
CA ARG A 209 1.69 -8.97 18.38
C ARG A 209 1.24 -8.25 19.66
N GLN A 210 0.42 -7.21 19.53
CA GLN A 210 -0.13 -6.44 20.65
C GLN A 210 -1.56 -6.86 21.03
N ALA A 211 -2.12 -7.83 20.32
CA ALA A 211 -3.48 -8.31 20.53
C ALA A 211 -3.59 -9.10 21.83
N ASP A 212 -4.74 -9.02 22.50
CA ASP A 212 -5.06 -9.92 23.61
C ASP A 212 -5.23 -11.36 23.08
N VAL A 213 -5.77 -11.51 21.86
CA VAL A 213 -5.87 -12.79 21.15
C VAL A 213 -5.47 -12.59 19.69
N TRP A 214 -4.51 -13.39 19.21
CA TRP A 214 -4.13 -13.47 17.81
C TRP A 214 -4.39 -14.86 17.24
N LEU A 215 -5.18 -14.94 16.17
CA LEU A 215 -5.48 -16.17 15.42
C LEU A 215 -4.70 -16.16 14.09
N PRO A 216 -3.58 -16.92 13.98
CA PRO A 216 -2.78 -17.02 12.75
C PRO A 216 -3.46 -17.96 11.75
N VAL A 217 -4.57 -17.52 11.18
CA VAL A 217 -5.39 -18.31 10.25
C VAL A 217 -4.60 -18.61 8.98
N ARG A 218 -4.68 -19.86 8.50
CA ARG A 218 -4.20 -20.24 7.16
C ARG A 218 -4.99 -19.46 6.11
N PRO A 219 -4.34 -18.76 5.17
CA PRO A 219 -5.06 -17.95 4.18
C PRO A 219 -6.10 -18.76 3.39
N GLY A 220 -7.34 -18.27 3.34
CA GLY A 220 -8.47 -18.93 2.66
C GLY A 220 -9.26 -19.91 3.53
N ALA A 221 -8.86 -20.14 4.78
CA ALA A 221 -9.56 -21.01 5.73
C ALA A 221 -10.50 -20.24 6.69
N ASP A 222 -10.70 -18.93 6.45
CA ASP A 222 -11.44 -18.01 7.32
C ASP A 222 -12.90 -18.41 7.55
N ALA A 223 -13.61 -18.92 6.54
CA ALA A 223 -14.97 -19.42 6.71
C ALA A 223 -15.06 -20.57 7.73
N ALA A 224 -14.09 -21.50 7.68
CA ALA A 224 -14.02 -22.62 8.64
C ALA A 224 -13.70 -22.12 10.06
N LEU A 225 -12.87 -21.09 10.19
CA LEU A 225 -12.60 -20.43 11.46
C LEU A 225 -13.87 -19.78 12.03
N ALA A 226 -14.61 -19.02 11.21
CA ALA A 226 -15.86 -18.39 11.61
C ALA A 226 -16.92 -19.41 12.06
N LEU A 227 -17.09 -20.51 11.33
CA LEU A 227 -18.00 -21.59 11.72
C LEU A 227 -17.57 -22.29 13.03
N GLY A 228 -16.27 -22.46 13.25
CA GLY A 228 -15.73 -22.98 14.52
C GLY A 228 -16.02 -22.08 15.71
N LEU A 229 -15.85 -20.76 15.54
CA LEU A 229 -16.19 -19.78 16.57
C LEU A 229 -17.70 -19.74 16.84
N MET A 230 -18.53 -19.76 15.79
CA MET A 230 -19.97 -19.83 15.92
C MET A 230 -20.41 -21.10 16.64
N ARG A 231 -19.86 -22.26 16.29
CA ARG A 231 -20.15 -23.52 16.98
C ARG A 231 -19.92 -23.39 18.49
N LEU A 232 -18.74 -22.91 18.90
CA LEU A 232 -18.43 -22.72 20.32
C LEU A 232 -19.37 -21.74 21.01
N MET A 233 -19.75 -20.65 20.34
CA MET A 233 -20.74 -19.70 20.87
C MET A 233 -22.11 -20.33 21.07
N LEU A 234 -22.55 -21.15 20.11
CA LEU A 234 -23.84 -21.86 20.15
C LEU A 234 -23.86 -22.92 21.25
N ASP A 235 -22.84 -23.78 21.30
CA ASP A 235 -22.69 -24.87 22.29
C ASP A 235 -22.64 -24.32 23.73
N GLN A 236 -22.09 -23.12 23.92
CA GLN A 236 -21.96 -22.46 25.23
C GLN A 236 -23.12 -21.49 25.54
N GLY A 237 -24.05 -21.26 24.62
CA GLY A 237 -25.14 -20.29 24.78
C GLY A 237 -24.65 -18.84 24.96
N ARG A 238 -23.57 -18.43 24.27
CA ARG A 238 -22.89 -17.12 24.44
C ARG A 238 -23.26 -16.07 23.38
N PHE A 239 -24.35 -16.27 22.65
CA PHE A 239 -24.88 -15.32 21.66
C PHE A 239 -26.01 -14.46 22.28
N ASP A 240 -26.34 -13.34 21.63
CA ASP A 240 -27.46 -12.47 22.04
C ASP A 240 -28.79 -13.13 21.63
N ASP A 241 -29.37 -13.91 22.54
CA ASP A 241 -30.61 -14.67 22.29
C ASP A 241 -31.78 -13.77 21.88
N HIS A 242 -31.94 -12.60 22.50
CA HIS A 242 -33.01 -11.67 22.15
C HIS A 242 -32.82 -11.10 20.75
N PHE A 243 -31.61 -10.62 20.43
CA PHE A 243 -31.32 -10.09 19.10
C PHE A 243 -31.49 -11.16 18.02
N VAL A 244 -30.97 -12.37 18.25
CA VAL A 244 -31.11 -13.50 17.33
C VAL A 244 -32.59 -13.78 17.03
N ARG A 245 -33.46 -13.82 18.04
CA ARG A 245 -34.89 -14.11 17.85
C ARG A 245 -35.67 -12.97 17.23
N ALA A 246 -35.38 -11.73 17.63
CA ALA A 246 -36.21 -10.57 17.26
C ALA A 246 -35.74 -9.88 15.98
N TRP A 247 -34.44 -9.88 15.69
CA TRP A 247 -33.81 -9.04 14.66
C TRP A 247 -33.12 -9.82 13.56
N THR A 248 -33.11 -11.15 13.63
CA THR A 248 -32.63 -12.03 12.55
C THR A 248 -33.76 -12.92 12.04
N ASN A 249 -33.53 -13.62 10.93
CA ASN A 249 -34.45 -14.64 10.43
C ASN A 249 -34.24 -16.04 11.05
N ALA A 250 -33.45 -16.15 12.12
CA ALA A 250 -33.24 -17.36 12.91
C ALA A 250 -34.51 -18.19 13.22
N PRO A 251 -35.65 -17.59 13.66
CA PRO A 251 -36.85 -18.36 13.99
C PRO A 251 -37.70 -18.73 12.77
N PHE A 252 -37.39 -18.22 11.57
CA PHE A 252 -38.22 -18.46 10.38
C PHE A 252 -38.12 -19.93 9.99
N LEU A 253 -39.27 -20.53 9.71
CA LEU A 253 -39.35 -21.93 9.32
C LEU A 253 -38.94 -22.10 7.85
N VAL A 254 -37.96 -22.96 7.61
CA VAL A 254 -37.52 -23.35 6.26
C VAL A 254 -38.12 -24.71 5.93
N ARG A 255 -38.75 -24.81 4.76
CA ARG A 255 -39.38 -26.04 4.28
C ARG A 255 -38.31 -27.03 3.81
N SER A 256 -38.41 -28.28 4.23
CA SER A 256 -37.47 -29.34 3.84
C SER A 256 -37.56 -29.75 2.35
N ASP A 257 -38.70 -29.50 1.71
CA ASP A 257 -38.96 -29.91 0.32
C ASP A 257 -38.32 -28.98 -0.73
N THR A 258 -38.19 -27.69 -0.39
CA THR A 258 -37.80 -26.63 -1.33
C THR A 258 -36.60 -25.83 -0.86
N GLY A 259 -36.29 -25.84 0.43
CA GLY A 259 -35.33 -24.91 1.02
C GLY A 259 -35.81 -23.45 1.05
N HIS A 260 -37.10 -23.19 0.77
CA HIS A 260 -37.67 -21.86 0.92
C HIS A 260 -38.28 -21.67 2.30
N PHE A 261 -38.39 -20.43 2.75
CA PHE A 261 -39.16 -20.10 3.94
C PHE A 261 -40.62 -20.48 3.76
N LEU A 262 -41.19 -21.12 4.79
CA LEU A 262 -42.60 -21.38 4.90
C LEU A 262 -43.36 -20.05 4.96
N ARG A 263 -44.37 -19.93 4.11
CA ARG A 263 -45.20 -18.73 3.98
C ARG A 263 -46.58 -18.93 4.58
N GLU A 264 -47.18 -17.84 4.99
CA GLU A 264 -48.53 -17.81 5.55
C GLU A 264 -49.55 -18.48 4.61
N ARG A 265 -49.44 -18.24 3.29
CA ARG A 265 -50.33 -18.86 2.29
C ARG A 265 -50.03 -20.32 1.97
N ASP A 266 -48.88 -20.86 2.42
CA ASP A 266 -48.66 -22.31 2.35
C ASP A 266 -49.59 -23.03 3.34
N LEU A 267 -49.78 -22.46 4.54
CA LEU A 267 -50.65 -23.04 5.57
C LEU A 267 -52.12 -22.65 5.39
N TRP A 268 -52.35 -21.38 5.04
CA TRP A 268 -53.66 -20.77 4.93
C TRP A 268 -53.81 -20.08 3.56
N PRO A 269 -54.24 -20.79 2.50
CA PRO A 269 -54.25 -20.27 1.13
C PRO A 269 -54.99 -18.94 0.95
N ASP A 270 -56.06 -18.72 1.72
CA ASP A 270 -56.89 -17.50 1.67
C ASP A 270 -56.36 -16.36 2.55
N ALA A 271 -55.14 -16.49 3.12
CA ALA A 271 -54.58 -15.46 3.98
C ALA A 271 -54.39 -14.12 3.22
N PRO A 272 -54.81 -12.99 3.82
CA PRO A 272 -54.77 -11.69 3.15
C PRO A 272 -53.34 -11.25 2.85
N GLN A 273 -52.38 -11.67 3.68
CA GLN A 273 -50.96 -11.43 3.51
C GLN A 273 -50.22 -12.74 3.20
N ASN A 274 -48.94 -12.65 2.88
CA ASN A 274 -48.09 -13.81 2.64
C ASN A 274 -46.80 -13.75 3.48
N ARG A 275 -46.99 -13.60 4.80
CA ARG A 275 -45.89 -13.39 5.75
C ARG A 275 -45.00 -14.63 5.90
N HIS A 276 -43.80 -14.43 6.44
CA HIS A 276 -42.96 -15.54 6.91
C HIS A 276 -43.63 -16.21 8.11
N VAL A 277 -43.40 -17.50 8.30
CA VAL A 277 -43.96 -18.27 9.42
C VAL A 277 -42.87 -18.65 10.42
N VAL A 278 -43.19 -18.51 11.71
CA VAL A 278 -42.38 -18.95 12.86
C VAL A 278 -43.17 -19.96 13.69
N TRP A 279 -42.52 -20.61 14.65
CA TRP A 279 -43.22 -21.47 15.62
C TRP A 279 -43.28 -20.84 17.00
N SER A 280 -44.48 -20.79 17.59
CA SER A 280 -44.70 -20.35 18.97
C SER A 280 -44.65 -21.56 19.91
N THR A 281 -43.74 -21.51 20.88
CA THR A 281 -43.55 -22.60 21.84
C THR A 281 -44.70 -22.68 22.82
N GLY A 282 -45.16 -21.53 23.34
CA GLY A 282 -46.28 -21.43 24.27
C GLY A 282 -47.62 -21.81 23.63
N ALA A 283 -47.84 -21.48 22.35
CA ALA A 283 -49.05 -21.90 21.64
C ALA A 283 -48.95 -23.30 21.03
N GLY A 284 -47.75 -23.85 20.86
CA GLY A 284 -47.53 -25.14 20.21
C GLY A 284 -48.00 -25.17 18.74
N ALA A 285 -47.88 -24.05 18.02
CA ALA A 285 -48.46 -23.88 16.69
C ALA A 285 -47.62 -22.92 15.81
N PRO A 286 -47.73 -23.03 14.47
CA PRO A 286 -47.15 -22.05 13.56
C PRO A 286 -47.88 -20.70 13.68
N ARG A 287 -47.13 -19.59 13.57
CA ARG A 287 -47.64 -18.22 13.66
C ARG A 287 -47.05 -17.36 12.53
N PRO A 288 -47.85 -16.52 11.85
CA PRO A 288 -47.31 -15.50 10.96
C PRO A 288 -46.39 -14.53 11.71
N TYR A 289 -45.28 -14.14 11.09
CA TYR A 289 -44.33 -13.19 11.62
C TYR A 289 -44.59 -11.79 11.04
N ASP A 290 -44.81 -10.81 11.91
CA ASP A 290 -44.92 -9.41 11.52
C ASP A 290 -43.53 -8.75 11.52
N ALA A 291 -43.02 -8.46 10.33
CA ALA A 291 -41.73 -7.81 10.17
C ALA A 291 -41.80 -6.27 10.30
N GLU A 292 -43.00 -5.69 10.35
CA GLU A 292 -43.22 -4.25 10.41
C GLU A 292 -43.30 -3.70 11.83
N THR A 293 -43.38 -4.57 12.84
CA THR A 293 -43.43 -4.19 14.26
C THR A 293 -42.22 -4.74 15.03
N ALA A 294 -41.82 -4.01 16.09
CA ALA A 294 -40.78 -4.47 16.99
C ALA A 294 -41.36 -5.49 17.97
N MET A 295 -40.70 -6.63 18.15
CA MET A 295 -41.08 -7.63 19.14
C MET A 295 -40.59 -7.25 20.53
N THR A 296 -41.42 -7.51 21.54
CA THR A 296 -40.98 -7.49 22.94
C THR A 296 -40.07 -8.68 23.26
N ALA A 297 -39.31 -8.60 24.35
CA ALA A 297 -38.46 -9.70 24.79
C ALA A 297 -39.25 -10.98 25.08
N ALA A 298 -40.46 -10.86 25.66
CA ALA A 298 -41.32 -12.01 25.96
C ALA A 298 -41.84 -12.69 24.68
N GLU A 299 -42.27 -11.91 23.68
CA GLU A 299 -42.71 -12.47 22.40
C GLU A 299 -41.55 -13.14 21.65
N ALA A 300 -40.34 -12.57 21.72
CA ALA A 300 -39.17 -13.15 21.07
C ALA A 300 -38.77 -14.49 21.74
N ALA A 301 -38.79 -14.55 23.08
CA ALA A 301 -38.48 -15.74 23.85
C ALA A 301 -39.44 -16.92 23.58
N ASP A 302 -40.68 -16.64 23.17
CA ASP A 302 -41.67 -17.65 22.81
C ASP A 302 -41.35 -18.38 21.48
N LEU A 303 -40.56 -17.78 20.60
CA LEU A 303 -40.24 -18.38 19.30
C LEU A 303 -39.38 -19.63 19.45
N LYS A 304 -39.47 -20.60 18.54
CA LYS A 304 -38.61 -21.80 18.56
C LYS A 304 -37.41 -21.63 17.63
N LEU A 305 -36.20 -21.94 18.12
CA LEU A 305 -34.95 -21.88 17.34
C LEU A 305 -34.39 -23.25 16.95
N GLN A 306 -34.69 -24.30 17.72
CA GLN A 306 -34.07 -25.61 17.57
C GLN A 306 -35.10 -26.72 17.37
N GLY A 307 -34.68 -27.77 16.67
CA GLY A 307 -35.46 -28.97 16.39
C GLY A 307 -36.36 -28.86 15.16
N ALA A 308 -36.57 -29.99 14.49
CA ALA A 308 -37.53 -30.12 13.40
C ALA A 308 -38.97 -29.94 13.90
N ILE A 309 -39.82 -29.44 13.01
CA ILE A 309 -41.21 -29.09 13.27
C ILE A 309 -42.03 -29.62 12.10
N GLU A 310 -43.06 -30.39 12.39
CA GLU A 310 -44.00 -30.81 11.36
C GLU A 310 -45.18 -29.84 11.32
N VAL A 311 -45.44 -29.27 10.15
CA VAL A 311 -46.62 -28.44 9.90
C VAL A 311 -47.51 -29.11 8.85
N THR A 312 -48.81 -28.89 8.91
CA THR A 312 -49.73 -29.38 7.87
C THR A 312 -49.96 -28.29 6.84
N VAL A 313 -49.67 -28.58 5.57
CA VAL A 313 -49.75 -27.65 4.43
C VAL A 313 -50.90 -28.06 3.53
N THR A 314 -51.64 -27.09 3.01
CA THR A 314 -52.80 -27.37 2.14
C THR A 314 -52.39 -27.28 0.68
N HIS A 315 -52.40 -28.41 -0.03
CA HIS A 315 -52.20 -28.46 -1.48
C HIS A 315 -53.55 -28.55 -2.21
N ALA A 316 -53.52 -28.35 -3.54
CA ALA A 316 -54.71 -28.48 -4.39
C ALA A 316 -55.37 -29.87 -4.32
N ASP A 317 -54.62 -30.90 -3.91
CA ASP A 317 -55.04 -32.30 -3.79
C ASP A 317 -55.20 -32.80 -2.34
N GLY A 318 -55.10 -31.91 -1.34
CA GLY A 318 -55.34 -32.21 0.07
C GLY A 318 -54.26 -31.71 1.04
N ALA A 319 -54.51 -31.88 2.34
CA ALA A 319 -53.58 -31.48 3.40
C ALA A 319 -52.48 -32.55 3.61
N ARG A 320 -51.23 -32.14 3.72
CA ARG A 320 -50.07 -33.04 3.92
C ARG A 320 -49.11 -32.52 5.00
N PRO A 321 -48.46 -33.42 5.76
CA PRO A 321 -47.39 -33.02 6.66
C PRO A 321 -46.18 -32.55 5.85
N LEU A 322 -45.56 -31.46 6.28
CA LEU A 322 -44.31 -30.92 5.76
C LEU A 322 -43.34 -30.70 6.92
N PRO A 323 -42.19 -31.38 6.92
CA PRO A 323 -41.12 -31.07 7.84
C PRO A 323 -40.54 -29.69 7.52
N CYS A 324 -40.47 -28.87 8.55
CA CYS A 324 -39.88 -27.55 8.55
C CYS A 324 -38.83 -27.45 9.66
N THR A 325 -37.79 -26.67 9.43
CA THR A 325 -36.70 -26.47 10.38
C THR A 325 -36.46 -24.97 10.54
N PRO A 326 -36.37 -24.43 11.77
CA PRO A 326 -35.97 -23.04 11.96
C PRO A 326 -34.60 -22.78 11.33
N ALA A 327 -34.42 -21.63 10.69
CA ALA A 327 -33.14 -21.24 10.08
C ALA A 327 -31.95 -21.34 11.05
N PHE A 328 -32.16 -21.08 12.34
CA PHE A 328 -31.14 -21.23 13.38
C PHE A 328 -30.67 -22.67 13.58
N GLN A 329 -31.56 -23.65 13.53
CA GLN A 329 -31.18 -25.05 13.61
C GLN A 329 -30.31 -25.44 12.40
N LEU A 330 -30.64 -24.96 11.19
CA LEU A 330 -29.81 -25.19 10.00
C LEU A 330 -28.41 -24.56 10.14
N LEU A 331 -28.31 -23.38 10.76
CA LEU A 331 -27.03 -22.78 11.11
C LEU A 331 -26.25 -23.67 12.11
N ALA A 332 -26.90 -24.13 13.18
CA ALA A 332 -26.28 -25.01 14.17
C ALA A 332 -25.79 -26.32 13.55
N ASP A 333 -26.59 -26.93 12.68
CA ASP A 333 -26.24 -28.15 11.94
C ASP A 333 -25.06 -27.92 10.99
N THR A 334 -24.97 -26.72 10.39
CA THR A 334 -23.83 -26.34 9.53
C THR A 334 -22.56 -26.10 10.33
N CYS A 335 -22.66 -25.56 11.55
CA CYS A 335 -21.54 -25.34 12.47
C CYS A 335 -21.06 -26.64 13.12
N ALA A 336 -21.95 -27.62 13.35
CA ALA A 336 -21.68 -28.84 14.11
C ALA A 336 -20.45 -29.64 13.62
N PRO A 337 -20.12 -29.74 12.32
CA PRO A 337 -18.93 -30.46 11.88
C PRO A 337 -17.60 -29.78 12.22
N PHE A 338 -17.59 -28.50 12.60
CA PHE A 338 -16.38 -27.69 12.82
C PHE A 338 -15.92 -27.71 14.29
N ASP A 339 -15.54 -28.88 14.81
CA ASP A 339 -14.94 -28.99 16.15
C ASP A 339 -13.53 -28.39 16.21
N GLY A 340 -13.02 -28.19 17.43
CA GLY A 340 -11.65 -27.71 17.67
C GLY A 340 -10.60 -28.48 16.86
N PRO A 341 -10.53 -29.83 16.92
CA PRO A 341 -9.58 -30.60 16.12
C PRO A 341 -9.69 -30.38 14.60
N ARG A 342 -10.90 -30.31 14.05
CA ARG A 342 -11.12 -30.06 12.61
C ARG A 342 -10.71 -28.64 12.23
N VAL A 343 -11.15 -27.65 13.00
CA VAL A 343 -10.78 -26.24 12.78
C VAL A 343 -9.26 -26.07 12.83
N GLN A 344 -8.58 -26.68 13.80
CA GLN A 344 -7.12 -26.66 13.90
C GLN A 344 -6.45 -27.26 12.66
N ARG A 345 -6.90 -28.41 12.16
CA ARG A 345 -6.34 -29.01 10.93
C ARG A 345 -6.49 -28.11 9.70
N MET A 346 -7.63 -27.44 9.58
CA MET A 346 -7.98 -26.64 8.41
C MET A 346 -7.29 -25.27 8.44
N THR A 347 -7.27 -24.64 9.62
CA THR A 347 -6.90 -23.23 9.80
C THR A 347 -5.52 -23.03 10.42
N GLY A 348 -4.94 -24.04 11.06
CA GLY A 348 -3.74 -23.92 11.90
C GLY A 348 -3.99 -23.33 13.29
N VAL A 349 -5.22 -22.90 13.62
CA VAL A 349 -5.55 -22.26 14.90
C VAL A 349 -5.89 -23.28 15.97
N ALA A 350 -5.17 -23.26 17.09
CA ALA A 350 -5.36 -24.20 18.18
C ALA A 350 -6.70 -23.96 18.95
N PRO A 351 -7.35 -25.02 19.49
CA PRO A 351 -8.64 -24.91 20.16
C PRO A 351 -8.68 -23.95 21.37
N ASP A 352 -7.59 -23.83 22.11
CA ASP A 352 -7.45 -22.89 23.24
C ASP A 352 -7.55 -21.43 22.78
N ARG A 353 -6.97 -21.11 21.62
CA ARG A 353 -7.10 -19.77 21.02
C ARG A 353 -8.51 -19.48 20.53
N LEU A 354 -9.22 -20.49 20.03
CA LEU A 354 -10.64 -20.36 19.67
C LEU A 354 -11.48 -20.00 20.90
N GLN A 355 -11.24 -20.69 22.02
CA GLN A 355 -11.92 -20.42 23.28
C GLN A 355 -11.65 -18.99 23.77
N ALA A 356 -10.38 -18.55 23.75
CA ALA A 356 -10.01 -17.18 24.12
C ALA A 356 -10.66 -16.12 23.21
N ALA A 357 -10.81 -16.41 21.91
CA ALA A 357 -11.51 -15.51 21.00
C ALA A 357 -13.01 -15.41 21.33
N VAL A 358 -13.69 -16.52 21.59
CA VAL A 358 -15.11 -16.53 22.01
C VAL A 358 -15.33 -15.76 23.32
N GLU A 359 -14.33 -15.74 24.20
CA GLU A 359 -14.36 -14.90 25.42
C GLU A 359 -14.35 -13.40 25.17
N LEU A 360 -13.81 -12.97 24.03
CA LEU A 360 -13.86 -11.57 23.61
C LEU A 360 -15.14 -11.24 22.84
N LEU A 361 -15.82 -12.23 22.27
CA LEU A 361 -17.00 -12.05 21.42
C LEU A 361 -18.35 -12.19 22.15
N GLN A 362 -18.38 -11.98 23.47
CA GLN A 362 -19.60 -12.10 24.26
C GLN A 362 -20.67 -11.06 23.87
N ALA A 363 -21.94 -11.47 23.90
CA ALA A 363 -23.10 -10.66 23.53
C ALA A 363 -23.30 -9.36 24.33
N ASP A 364 -22.80 -9.28 25.56
CA ASP A 364 -22.90 -8.09 26.41
C ASP A 364 -21.91 -6.98 26.03
N ARG A 365 -20.96 -7.28 25.12
CA ARG A 365 -19.91 -6.36 24.70
C ARG A 365 -20.27 -5.57 23.44
N ARG A 366 -19.78 -4.34 23.37
CA ARG A 366 -19.77 -3.52 22.16
C ARG A 366 -18.59 -3.93 21.28
N ILE A 367 -18.89 -4.67 20.22
CA ILE A 367 -17.89 -5.21 19.31
C ILE A 367 -17.83 -4.35 18.06
N ALA A 368 -16.68 -3.72 17.84
CA ALA A 368 -16.34 -3.00 16.63
C ALA A 368 -15.43 -3.87 15.77
N TYR A 369 -15.89 -4.28 14.58
CA TYR A 369 -15.11 -5.15 13.71
C TYR A 369 -14.89 -4.58 12.32
N HIS A 370 -13.82 -5.03 11.68
CA HIS A 370 -13.62 -4.77 10.26
C HIS A 370 -12.93 -5.95 9.59
N ALA A 371 -13.48 -6.32 8.44
CA ALA A 371 -12.87 -7.25 7.52
C ALA A 371 -12.79 -6.64 6.12
N TRP A 372 -11.70 -6.94 5.41
CA TRP A 372 -11.49 -6.41 4.06
C TRP A 372 -10.63 -7.35 3.22
N THR A 373 -9.74 -6.84 2.37
CA THR A 373 -9.09 -7.62 1.29
C THR A 373 -8.37 -8.89 1.77
N GLY A 374 -8.01 -9.00 3.05
CA GLY A 374 -7.42 -10.21 3.61
C GLY A 374 -8.30 -11.45 3.52
N ILE A 375 -9.64 -11.30 3.53
CA ILE A 375 -10.61 -12.40 3.38
C ILE A 375 -11.38 -12.36 2.05
N GLY A 376 -11.16 -11.32 1.24
CA GLY A 376 -11.93 -11.05 0.02
C GLY A 376 -11.21 -11.33 -1.29
N GLN A 377 -10.05 -11.99 -1.25
CA GLN A 377 -9.27 -12.36 -2.44
C GLN A 377 -9.05 -13.88 -2.45
N HIS A 378 -10.18 -14.59 -2.35
CA HIS A 378 -10.29 -16.06 -2.28
C HIS A 378 -11.44 -16.52 -3.18
N ALA A 379 -11.38 -17.76 -3.65
CA ALA A 379 -12.44 -18.36 -4.49
C ALA A 379 -13.76 -18.64 -3.73
N ASN A 380 -13.82 -18.37 -2.43
CA ASN A 380 -15.00 -18.50 -1.58
C ASN A 380 -15.29 -17.20 -0.80
N ALA A 381 -14.87 -16.05 -1.34
CA ALA A 381 -14.95 -14.76 -0.67
C ALA A 381 -16.38 -14.39 -0.24
N THR A 382 -17.40 -14.72 -1.05
CA THR A 382 -18.79 -14.36 -0.73
C THR A 382 -19.28 -15.09 0.51
N GLN A 383 -19.07 -16.41 0.60
CA GLN A 383 -19.48 -17.17 1.79
C GLN A 383 -18.61 -16.87 3.00
N THR A 384 -17.31 -16.59 2.80
CA THR A 384 -16.41 -16.22 3.89
C THR A 384 -16.89 -14.93 4.57
N GLU A 385 -17.18 -13.88 3.81
CA GLU A 385 -17.73 -12.65 4.36
C GLU A 385 -19.06 -12.89 5.07
N ARG A 386 -19.96 -13.68 4.47
CA ARG A 386 -21.24 -14.01 5.11
C ARG A 386 -21.04 -14.75 6.42
N ALA A 387 -20.10 -15.68 6.52
CA ALA A 387 -19.80 -16.39 7.76
C ALA A 387 -19.30 -15.44 8.86
N VAL A 388 -18.45 -14.48 8.51
CA VAL A 388 -17.98 -13.44 9.46
C VAL A 388 -19.12 -12.50 9.85
N ALA A 389 -19.97 -12.09 8.91
CA ALA A 389 -21.14 -11.25 9.17
C ALA A 389 -22.18 -11.97 10.05
N THR A 390 -22.40 -13.27 9.84
CA THR A 390 -23.28 -14.11 10.68
C THR A 390 -22.70 -14.27 12.08
N LEU A 391 -21.39 -14.51 12.22
CA LEU A 391 -20.73 -14.51 13.53
C LEU A 391 -20.93 -13.18 14.27
N TYR A 392 -20.80 -12.05 13.57
CA TYR A 392 -21.06 -10.73 14.13
C TYR A 392 -22.54 -10.52 14.51
N ALA A 393 -23.47 -11.02 13.70
CA ALA A 393 -24.91 -10.94 13.98
C ALA A 393 -25.27 -11.64 15.30
N LEU A 394 -24.59 -12.75 15.64
CA LEU A 394 -24.81 -13.47 16.90
C LEU A 394 -24.43 -12.63 18.15
N THR A 395 -23.69 -11.55 18.01
CA THR A 395 -23.29 -10.71 19.15
C THR A 395 -24.27 -9.56 19.43
N GLY A 396 -25.25 -9.30 18.56
CA GLY A 396 -26.22 -8.22 18.74
C GLY A 396 -25.63 -6.79 18.76
N SER A 397 -24.38 -6.61 18.32
CA SER A 397 -23.67 -5.32 18.44
C SER A 397 -23.99 -4.31 17.33
N PHE A 398 -24.66 -4.71 16.24
CA PHE A 398 -24.84 -3.89 15.04
C PHE A 398 -25.55 -2.54 15.30
N ASP A 399 -25.02 -1.47 14.69
CA ASP A 399 -25.51 -0.08 14.76
C ASP A 399 -25.62 0.50 16.19
N ARG A 400 -24.63 0.19 17.03
CA ARG A 400 -24.47 0.72 18.40
C ARG A 400 -23.15 1.49 18.57
N VAL A 401 -23.10 2.48 19.46
CA VAL A 401 -21.86 3.16 19.90
C VAL A 401 -20.88 2.11 20.39
N GLY A 402 -19.62 2.19 19.96
CA GLY A 402 -18.61 1.15 20.22
C GLY A 402 -18.70 -0.08 19.33
N ALA A 403 -19.52 -0.04 18.29
CA ALA A 403 -19.69 -1.11 17.32
C ALA A 403 -19.67 -0.58 15.88
N ASN A 404 -20.12 -1.36 14.90
CA ASN A 404 -20.23 -0.91 13.51
C ASN A 404 -21.45 0.00 13.34
N ARG A 405 -21.21 1.27 13.00
CA ARG A 405 -22.25 2.33 12.95
C ARG A 405 -22.69 2.63 11.54
N VAL A 406 -23.98 2.54 11.26
CA VAL A 406 -24.56 2.95 9.98
C VAL A 406 -24.63 4.47 9.95
N ARG A 407 -23.59 5.12 9.41
CA ARG A 407 -23.56 6.58 9.23
C ARG A 407 -24.11 6.91 7.85
N ARG A 408 -25.24 7.63 7.81
CA ARG A 408 -25.71 8.26 6.57
C ARG A 408 -25.15 9.68 6.57
N GLY A 409 -24.26 9.97 5.62
CA GLY A 409 -23.76 11.33 5.40
C GLY A 409 -24.88 12.28 4.95
N PRO A 410 -24.57 13.55 4.73
CA PRO A 410 -25.53 14.53 4.26
C PRO A 410 -26.22 14.08 2.97
N PHE A 411 -27.52 14.33 2.85
CA PHE A 411 -28.28 13.94 1.67
C PHE A 411 -27.86 14.78 0.44
N LEU A 412 -27.56 14.10 -0.67
CA LEU A 412 -27.13 14.70 -1.93
C LEU A 412 -27.99 14.18 -3.08
N ARG A 413 -28.12 14.98 -4.15
CA ARG A 413 -28.67 14.46 -5.42
C ARG A 413 -27.65 13.55 -6.09
N ALA A 414 -28.05 12.32 -6.39
CA ALA A 414 -27.22 11.38 -7.12
C ALA A 414 -27.04 11.81 -8.59
N VAL A 415 -25.79 11.86 -9.07
CA VAL A 415 -25.45 12.23 -10.45
C VAL A 415 -25.13 11.01 -11.33
N ASN A 416 -25.10 9.82 -10.75
CA ASN A 416 -24.81 8.56 -11.43
C ASN A 416 -25.79 7.48 -10.99
N ALA A 417 -27.07 7.75 -10.78
CA ALA A 417 -28.01 6.70 -10.38
C ALA A 417 -28.15 5.61 -11.46
N LEU A 418 -28.24 4.33 -11.04
CA LEU A 418 -28.28 3.16 -11.92
C LEU A 418 -29.60 3.08 -12.72
N ASP A 419 -30.70 3.59 -12.18
CA ASP A 419 -32.04 3.65 -12.79
C ASP A 419 -32.06 4.36 -14.16
N LYS A 420 -30.99 5.08 -14.51
CA LYS A 420 -30.82 5.75 -15.80
C LYS A 420 -30.52 4.81 -16.98
N VAL A 421 -30.23 3.51 -16.77
CA VAL A 421 -29.98 2.55 -17.87
C VAL A 421 -30.41 1.10 -17.50
N PRO A 422 -31.71 0.74 -17.65
CA PRO A 422 -32.21 -0.58 -17.24
C PRO A 422 -31.94 -1.71 -18.24
N GLU A 423 -32.01 -1.48 -19.55
CA GLU A 423 -32.00 -2.56 -20.56
C GLU A 423 -30.62 -3.16 -20.85
N ILE A 424 -29.54 -2.39 -20.68
CA ILE A 424 -28.18 -2.83 -21.06
C ILE A 424 -27.51 -3.74 -20.01
N ARG A 425 -28.03 -3.79 -18.77
CA ARG A 425 -27.35 -4.49 -17.66
C ARG A 425 -27.26 -5.99 -17.87
N SER A 426 -28.24 -6.59 -18.53
CA SER A 426 -28.23 -8.01 -18.87
C SER A 426 -27.15 -8.37 -19.89
N LYS A 427 -26.57 -7.38 -20.59
CA LYS A 427 -25.44 -7.56 -21.50
C LYS A 427 -24.09 -7.46 -20.80
N ALA A 428 -24.00 -7.05 -19.53
CA ALA A 428 -22.71 -6.97 -18.84
C ALA A 428 -21.97 -8.31 -18.91
N LEU A 429 -20.67 -8.27 -19.22
CA LEU A 429 -19.85 -9.47 -19.30
C LEU A 429 -19.91 -10.26 -17.97
N GLY A 430 -20.16 -11.57 -18.07
CA GLY A 430 -20.28 -12.45 -16.91
C GLY A 430 -21.64 -12.45 -16.20
N PHE A 431 -22.64 -11.71 -16.69
CA PHE A 431 -23.96 -11.64 -16.07
C PHE A 431 -24.72 -12.98 -16.01
N PRO A 432 -24.79 -13.80 -17.09
CA PRO A 432 -25.45 -15.11 -17.03
C PRO A 432 -24.87 -16.04 -15.96
N GLU A 433 -23.55 -15.97 -15.74
CA GLU A 433 -22.83 -16.77 -14.77
C GLU A 433 -22.97 -16.22 -13.34
N ARG A 434 -23.11 -14.88 -13.20
CA ARG A 434 -23.14 -14.16 -11.92
C ARG A 434 -24.31 -13.17 -11.85
N PRO A 435 -25.57 -13.66 -11.87
CA PRO A 435 -26.76 -12.81 -11.96
C PRO A 435 -27.01 -11.94 -10.71
N ILE A 436 -26.45 -12.33 -9.57
CA ILE A 436 -26.47 -11.59 -8.31
C ILE A 436 -25.08 -11.04 -7.93
N GLY A 437 -24.15 -11.04 -8.89
CA GLY A 437 -22.77 -10.60 -8.75
C GLY A 437 -22.52 -9.15 -9.20
N PRO A 438 -21.24 -8.73 -9.32
CA PRO A 438 -20.87 -7.42 -9.85
C PRO A 438 -21.52 -7.08 -11.21
N PRO A 439 -21.68 -8.04 -12.16
CA PRO A 439 -22.30 -7.74 -13.46
C PRO A 439 -23.74 -7.18 -13.34
N ALA A 440 -24.48 -7.49 -12.27
CA ALA A 440 -25.81 -6.92 -12.03
C ALA A 440 -25.82 -5.39 -11.86
N MET A 441 -24.64 -4.82 -11.54
CA MET A 441 -24.40 -3.37 -11.42
C MET A 441 -23.63 -2.80 -12.63
N GLY A 442 -23.38 -3.59 -13.68
CA GLY A 442 -22.54 -3.20 -14.82
C GLY A 442 -21.04 -3.20 -14.51
N TRP A 443 -20.63 -3.93 -13.47
CA TRP A 443 -19.23 -4.10 -13.09
C TRP A 443 -18.74 -5.47 -13.56
N VAL A 444 -17.80 -5.49 -14.49
CA VAL A 444 -17.29 -6.72 -15.12
C VAL A 444 -15.91 -7.06 -14.59
N THR A 445 -15.53 -8.33 -14.64
CA THR A 445 -14.20 -8.75 -14.17
C THR A 445 -13.14 -8.52 -15.24
N ALA A 446 -11.88 -8.42 -14.83
CA ALA A 446 -10.76 -8.33 -15.76
C ALA A 446 -10.69 -9.53 -16.71
N ARG A 447 -10.87 -10.76 -16.20
CA ARG A 447 -10.80 -11.97 -17.03
C ARG A 447 -11.92 -12.05 -18.05
N ASP A 448 -13.17 -11.71 -17.68
CA ASP A 448 -14.27 -11.66 -18.64
C ASP A 448 -13.99 -10.64 -19.76
N THR A 449 -13.40 -9.49 -19.40
CA THR A 449 -13.00 -8.46 -20.37
C THR A 449 -11.92 -8.99 -21.32
N TYR A 450 -10.90 -9.69 -20.81
CA TYR A 450 -9.86 -10.29 -21.66
C TYR A 450 -10.45 -11.33 -22.62
N ARG A 451 -11.36 -12.19 -22.15
CA ARG A 451 -12.04 -13.19 -22.99
C ARG A 451 -12.87 -12.52 -24.07
N ALA A 452 -13.66 -11.51 -23.73
CA ALA A 452 -14.46 -10.77 -24.71
C ALA A 452 -13.58 -10.07 -25.77
N ILE A 453 -12.39 -9.59 -25.38
CA ILE A 453 -11.41 -9.03 -26.32
C ILE A 453 -10.79 -10.12 -27.21
N LEU A 454 -10.41 -11.27 -26.67
CA LEU A 454 -9.68 -12.30 -27.42
C LEU A 454 -10.61 -13.23 -28.20
N GLU A 455 -11.59 -13.80 -27.51
CA GLU A 455 -12.51 -14.84 -27.99
C GLU A 455 -13.72 -14.26 -28.72
N GLY A 456 -14.15 -13.04 -28.36
CA GLY A 456 -15.33 -12.40 -28.96
C GLY A 456 -16.67 -12.89 -28.40
N GLU A 457 -16.66 -13.53 -27.23
CA GLU A 457 -17.83 -14.08 -26.55
C GLU A 457 -18.10 -13.34 -25.23
N PRO A 458 -19.38 -13.03 -24.88
CA PRO A 458 -20.58 -13.17 -25.70
C PRO A 458 -20.65 -12.16 -26.87
N TYR A 459 -19.72 -11.20 -26.92
CA TYR A 459 -19.50 -10.29 -28.03
C TYR A 459 -18.06 -9.77 -28.00
N LYS A 460 -17.60 -9.23 -29.13
CA LYS A 460 -16.24 -8.68 -29.25
C LYS A 460 -16.13 -7.29 -28.63
N VAL A 461 -15.31 -7.17 -27.59
CA VAL A 461 -14.82 -5.87 -27.12
C VAL A 461 -13.70 -5.41 -28.06
N ARG A 462 -13.93 -4.29 -28.75
CA ARG A 462 -13.02 -3.73 -29.77
C ARG A 462 -12.17 -2.59 -29.24
N ALA A 463 -12.68 -1.81 -28.28
CA ALA A 463 -11.97 -0.67 -27.73
C ALA A 463 -12.03 -0.59 -26.20
N MET A 464 -11.06 0.14 -25.66
CA MET A 464 -10.91 0.34 -24.23
C MET A 464 -10.52 1.79 -23.90
N MET A 465 -11.16 2.38 -22.88
CA MET A 465 -10.72 3.64 -22.27
C MET A 465 -10.46 3.44 -20.79
N ALA A 466 -9.20 3.43 -20.39
CA ALA A 466 -8.76 3.12 -19.04
C ALA A 466 -8.47 4.39 -18.22
N PHE A 467 -8.95 4.42 -16.98
CA PHE A 467 -8.72 5.50 -16.00
C PHE A 467 -7.87 4.98 -14.84
N GLY A 468 -6.56 5.27 -14.88
CA GLY A 468 -5.57 4.88 -13.85
C GLY A 468 -5.42 3.38 -13.62
N SER A 469 -5.98 2.54 -14.50
CA SER A 469 -6.02 1.08 -14.34
C SER A 469 -4.75 0.43 -14.85
N ASN A 470 -3.99 -0.26 -13.99
CA ASN A 470 -2.76 -0.96 -14.36
C ASN A 470 -2.93 -2.48 -14.30
N MET A 471 -3.82 -3.00 -15.16
CA MET A 471 -4.31 -4.37 -15.15
C MET A 471 -3.19 -5.43 -15.17
N LEU A 472 -2.10 -5.19 -15.90
CA LEU A 472 -0.93 -6.10 -15.96
C LEU A 472 -0.22 -6.34 -14.63
N VAL A 473 -0.42 -5.45 -13.64
CA VAL A 473 0.27 -5.50 -12.34
C VAL A 473 -0.71 -5.53 -11.16
N SER A 474 -2.02 -5.42 -11.42
CA SER A 474 -3.03 -5.47 -10.37
C SER A 474 -3.95 -6.69 -10.46
N GLN A 475 -4.17 -7.26 -11.64
CA GLN A 475 -5.08 -8.38 -11.88
C GLN A 475 -4.33 -9.70 -12.11
N GLY A 476 -5.01 -10.84 -11.99
CA GLY A 476 -4.45 -12.14 -12.40
C GLY A 476 -4.33 -12.26 -13.93
N ASP A 477 -3.72 -13.35 -14.41
CA ASP A 477 -3.62 -13.67 -15.84
C ASP A 477 -2.87 -12.61 -16.68
N SER A 478 -1.74 -12.13 -16.16
CA SER A 478 -0.95 -11.05 -16.77
C SER A 478 -0.58 -11.31 -18.25
N GLY A 479 -0.33 -12.57 -18.63
CA GLY A 479 -0.05 -12.95 -20.02
C GLY A 479 -1.25 -12.72 -20.94
N MET A 480 -2.42 -13.23 -20.55
CA MET A 480 -3.68 -13.04 -21.27
C MET A 480 -4.06 -11.56 -21.38
N ALA A 481 -3.81 -10.78 -20.32
CA ALA A 481 -4.02 -9.34 -20.34
C ALA A 481 -3.14 -8.66 -21.41
N ALA A 482 -1.86 -9.05 -21.55
CA ALA A 482 -0.96 -8.48 -22.56
C ALA A 482 -1.42 -8.83 -23.99
N GLU A 483 -1.88 -10.05 -24.21
CA GLU A 483 -2.47 -10.48 -25.48
C GLU A 483 -3.73 -9.67 -25.81
N ALA A 484 -4.64 -9.53 -24.84
CA ALA A 484 -5.87 -8.75 -24.99
C ALA A 484 -5.57 -7.28 -25.31
N LEU A 485 -4.68 -6.64 -24.55
CA LEU A 485 -4.27 -5.25 -24.78
C LEU A 485 -3.66 -5.04 -26.18
N THR A 486 -2.92 -6.03 -26.68
CA THR A 486 -2.36 -6.01 -28.04
C THR A 486 -3.43 -6.16 -29.12
N ALA A 487 -4.46 -6.97 -28.86
CA ALA A 487 -5.53 -7.28 -29.81
C ALA A 487 -6.62 -6.20 -29.94
N LEU A 488 -6.67 -5.21 -29.05
CA LEU A 488 -7.62 -4.10 -29.13
C LEU A 488 -7.43 -3.28 -30.41
N ASP A 489 -8.53 -2.90 -31.05
CA ASP A 489 -8.52 -2.00 -32.21
C ASP A 489 -8.18 -0.56 -31.80
N PHE A 490 -8.62 -0.15 -30.60
CA PHE A 490 -8.32 1.17 -30.06
C PHE A 490 -8.25 1.18 -28.53
N HIS A 491 -7.20 1.79 -27.97
CA HIS A 491 -6.99 1.90 -26.53
C HIS A 491 -6.58 3.33 -26.14
N VAL A 492 -7.31 3.93 -25.21
CA VAL A 492 -7.00 5.22 -24.59
C VAL A 492 -6.68 5.01 -23.12
N HIS A 493 -5.62 5.64 -22.63
CA HIS A 493 -5.19 5.49 -21.22
C HIS A 493 -4.96 6.85 -20.55
N CYS A 494 -5.66 7.07 -19.44
CA CYS A 494 -5.54 8.25 -18.59
C CYS A 494 -4.69 7.93 -17.36
N ASP A 495 -3.53 8.58 -17.19
CA ASP A 495 -2.65 8.35 -16.04
C ASP A 495 -1.65 9.51 -15.81
N LEU A 496 -0.99 9.50 -14.66
CA LEU A 496 0.13 10.40 -14.32
C LEU A 496 1.45 9.93 -14.95
N PHE A 497 1.64 8.61 -15.02
CA PHE A 497 2.89 7.96 -15.42
C PHE A 497 2.63 6.92 -16.51
N GLU A 498 3.62 6.65 -17.35
CA GLU A 498 3.56 5.52 -18.28
C GLU A 498 3.63 4.19 -17.49
N THR A 499 2.48 3.57 -17.24
CA THR A 499 2.39 2.25 -16.60
C THR A 499 2.60 1.12 -17.63
N PRO A 500 2.88 -0.12 -17.18
CA PRO A 500 2.98 -1.27 -18.09
C PRO A 500 1.73 -1.47 -18.94
N THR A 501 0.54 -1.16 -18.40
CA THR A 501 -0.72 -1.21 -19.17
C THR A 501 -0.82 -0.07 -20.18
N ALA A 502 -0.40 1.15 -19.80
CA ALA A 502 -0.40 2.32 -20.69
C ALA A 502 0.53 2.14 -21.91
N ARG A 503 1.57 1.31 -21.81
CA ARG A 503 2.46 0.93 -22.93
C ARG A 503 1.77 0.21 -24.07
N TYR A 504 0.48 -0.11 -23.97
CA TYR A 504 -0.35 -0.66 -25.06
C TYR A 504 -1.37 0.35 -25.62
N ALA A 505 -1.46 1.57 -25.05
CA ALA A 505 -2.44 2.57 -25.47
C ALA A 505 -2.06 3.23 -26.80
N ASP A 506 -3.04 3.50 -27.65
CA ASP A 506 -2.87 4.28 -28.88
C ASP A 506 -2.77 5.77 -28.56
N ILE A 507 -3.55 6.23 -27.58
CA ILE A 507 -3.55 7.59 -27.05
C ILE A 507 -3.33 7.55 -25.54
N PHE A 508 -2.34 8.30 -25.06
CA PHE A 508 -2.12 8.56 -23.64
C PHE A 508 -2.60 9.98 -23.31
N LEU A 509 -3.49 10.10 -22.32
CA LEU A 509 -4.01 11.39 -21.83
C LEU A 509 -3.40 11.70 -20.45
N PRO A 510 -2.66 12.82 -20.31
CA PRO A 510 -1.99 13.16 -19.05
C PRO A 510 -2.98 13.67 -18.00
N VAL A 511 -3.13 12.91 -16.91
CA VAL A 511 -3.95 13.30 -15.78
C VAL A 511 -3.14 14.13 -14.78
N ASN A 512 -3.76 15.12 -14.16
CA ASN A 512 -3.14 15.90 -13.09
C ASN A 512 -3.37 15.28 -11.70
N SER A 513 -2.45 15.54 -10.78
CA SER A 513 -2.51 15.05 -9.41
C SER A 513 -3.65 15.75 -8.63
N PRO A 514 -4.11 15.20 -7.48
CA PRO A 514 -5.19 15.81 -6.71
C PRO A 514 -4.89 17.21 -6.16
N TRP A 515 -3.62 17.62 -6.12
CA TRP A 515 -3.23 18.96 -5.68
C TRP A 515 -3.32 20.02 -6.79
N GLU A 516 -3.54 19.58 -8.03
CA GLU A 516 -3.58 20.42 -9.23
C GLU A 516 -5.01 20.79 -9.67
N HIS A 517 -6.04 20.24 -9.02
CA HIS A 517 -7.45 20.53 -9.28
C HIS A 517 -8.28 20.57 -7.98
N GLU A 518 -9.51 21.10 -8.07
CA GLU A 518 -10.45 21.12 -6.95
C GLU A 518 -11.18 19.78 -6.82
N GLY A 519 -11.47 19.34 -5.59
CA GLY A 519 -12.18 18.08 -5.33
C GLY A 519 -13.28 18.21 -4.28
N LEU A 520 -14.50 17.86 -4.62
CA LEU A 520 -15.63 17.89 -3.69
C LEU A 520 -15.71 16.58 -2.89
N ARG A 521 -15.75 16.69 -1.56
CA ARG A 521 -16.06 15.56 -0.67
C ARG A 521 -17.18 15.90 0.30
N CYS A 522 -18.22 15.07 0.26
CA CYS A 522 -19.32 15.08 1.19
C CYS A 522 -19.23 13.88 2.15
N GLY A 523 -18.86 14.12 3.40
CA GLY A 523 -18.74 13.15 4.47
C GLY A 523 -17.45 12.33 4.46
N PHE A 524 -16.87 12.10 5.64
CA PHE A 524 -15.65 11.31 5.85
C PHE A 524 -15.93 10.09 6.75
N GLU A 525 -15.15 9.02 6.60
CA GLU A 525 -15.51 7.69 7.12
C GLU A 525 -14.73 7.32 8.40
N ILE A 526 -14.89 8.10 9.48
CA ILE A 526 -14.26 7.77 10.78
C ILE A 526 -15.21 7.92 11.98
N ASN A 527 -15.87 9.06 12.13
CA ASN A 527 -16.79 9.37 13.23
C ASN A 527 -17.90 10.31 12.75
N ASP A 528 -18.81 10.69 13.65
CA ASP A 528 -19.99 11.49 13.31
C ASP A 528 -19.63 12.91 12.84
N ASP A 529 -18.66 13.57 13.48
CA ASP A 529 -18.15 14.87 13.03
C ASP A 529 -17.58 14.79 11.60
N ALA A 530 -16.74 13.78 11.33
CA ALA A 530 -16.20 13.54 10.01
C ALA A 530 -17.29 13.26 8.97
N ALA A 531 -18.29 12.45 9.32
CA ALA A 531 -19.41 12.13 8.43
C ALA A 531 -20.28 13.35 8.11
N SER A 532 -20.34 14.34 9.01
CA SER A 532 -21.08 15.60 8.81
C SER A 532 -20.39 16.59 7.87
N LEU A 533 -19.08 16.44 7.64
CA LEU A 533 -18.26 17.44 6.95
C LEU A 533 -18.39 17.39 5.42
N VAL A 534 -18.80 18.50 4.82
CA VAL A 534 -18.76 18.75 3.36
C VAL A 534 -17.64 19.75 3.06
N GLN A 535 -16.68 19.37 2.23
CA GLN A 535 -15.51 20.17 1.94
C GLN A 535 -15.16 20.15 0.45
N LEU A 536 -14.85 21.33 -0.11
CA LEU A 536 -14.20 21.46 -1.40
C LEU A 536 -12.70 21.64 -1.17
N ARG A 537 -11.91 20.64 -1.56
CA ARG A 537 -10.44 20.78 -1.60
C ARG A 537 -10.10 21.84 -2.63
N GLN A 538 -9.41 22.89 -2.20
CA GLN A 538 -8.92 23.93 -3.10
C GLN A 538 -7.80 23.39 -3.98
N ARG A 539 -7.65 23.95 -5.19
CA ARG A 539 -6.47 23.71 -6.00
C ARG A 539 -5.24 24.29 -5.28
N ILE A 540 -4.30 23.43 -4.90
CA ILE A 540 -3.12 23.79 -4.10
C ILE A 540 -2.03 24.41 -4.98
N VAL A 541 -1.82 23.86 -6.18
CA VAL A 541 -0.87 24.36 -7.18
C VAL A 541 -1.49 24.30 -8.58
N PRO A 542 -1.02 25.10 -9.56
CA PRO A 542 -1.51 24.99 -10.93
C PRO A 542 -1.10 23.64 -11.56
N PRO A 543 -1.88 23.11 -12.53
CA PRO A 543 -1.49 21.93 -13.30
C PRO A 543 -0.14 22.11 -13.99
N ARG A 544 0.69 21.06 -13.97
CA ARG A 544 1.94 21.03 -14.74
C ARG A 544 1.69 20.68 -16.20
N GLY A 545 2.43 21.35 -17.08
CA GLY A 545 2.32 21.20 -18.53
C GLY A 545 0.88 21.45 -18.99
N GLU A 546 0.32 20.51 -19.73
CA GLU A 546 -1.07 20.54 -20.19
C GLU A 546 -1.94 19.49 -19.49
N SER A 547 -1.51 18.94 -18.36
CA SER A 547 -2.27 17.89 -17.66
C SER A 547 -3.65 18.39 -17.18
N ARG A 548 -4.68 17.52 -17.28
CA ARG A 548 -6.09 17.83 -16.94
C ARG A 548 -6.62 16.85 -15.88
N SER A 549 -7.69 17.20 -15.17
CA SER A 549 -8.33 16.23 -14.27
C SER A 549 -9.14 15.20 -15.08
N ASP A 550 -9.41 14.02 -14.52
CA ASP A 550 -10.29 13.04 -15.16
C ASP A 550 -11.69 13.63 -15.43
N CYS A 551 -12.19 14.49 -14.53
CA CYS A 551 -13.44 15.23 -14.73
C CYS A 551 -13.40 16.10 -15.98
N ASP A 552 -12.34 16.91 -16.17
CA ASP A 552 -12.23 17.79 -17.34
C ASP A 552 -12.22 16.97 -18.64
N ILE A 553 -11.54 15.82 -18.63
CA ILE A 553 -11.46 14.91 -19.78
C ILE A 553 -12.84 14.35 -20.13
N VAL A 554 -13.58 13.81 -19.15
CA VAL A 554 -14.89 13.20 -19.43
C VAL A 554 -15.97 14.22 -19.78
N PHE A 555 -15.91 15.44 -19.24
CA PHE A 555 -16.85 16.51 -19.61
C PHE A 555 -16.62 17.02 -21.04
N ASP A 556 -15.37 17.19 -21.47
CA ASP A 556 -15.02 17.57 -22.85
C ASP A 556 -15.43 16.46 -23.84
N LEU A 557 -15.10 15.20 -23.54
CA LEU A 557 -15.53 14.05 -24.33
C LEU A 557 -17.05 13.90 -24.40
N ALA A 558 -17.76 14.13 -23.29
CA ALA A 558 -19.22 14.11 -23.29
C ALA A 558 -19.79 15.16 -24.25
N GLY A 559 -19.23 16.37 -24.29
CA GLY A 559 -19.61 17.39 -25.26
C GLY A 559 -19.42 16.92 -26.70
N ARG A 560 -18.24 16.37 -27.02
CA ARG A 560 -17.90 15.88 -28.38
C ARG A 560 -18.77 14.69 -28.84
N LEU A 561 -19.28 13.90 -27.90
CA LEU A 561 -20.16 12.75 -28.16
C LEU A 561 -21.67 13.10 -28.12
N GLY A 562 -22.02 14.39 -28.00
CA GLY A 562 -23.41 14.85 -28.00
C GLY A 562 -24.14 14.66 -26.66
N MET A 563 -23.41 14.49 -25.56
CA MET A 563 -23.95 14.24 -24.21
C MET A 563 -23.91 15.49 -23.31
N GLN A 564 -23.78 16.68 -23.90
CA GLN A 564 -23.58 17.95 -23.17
C GLN A 564 -24.69 18.26 -22.14
N ASP A 565 -25.96 18.05 -22.50
CA ASP A 565 -27.10 18.45 -21.66
C ASP A 565 -27.14 17.66 -20.35
N VAL A 566 -26.92 16.34 -20.44
CA VAL A 566 -26.78 15.48 -19.26
C VAL A 566 -25.46 15.74 -18.53
N PHE A 567 -24.49 16.43 -19.13
CA PHE A 567 -23.29 16.92 -18.44
C PHE A 567 -23.39 18.40 -18.06
N PHE A 568 -24.60 18.89 -17.77
CA PHE A 568 -24.84 20.24 -17.24
C PHE A 568 -24.26 21.34 -18.13
N GLY A 569 -24.43 21.20 -19.44
CA GLY A 569 -23.88 22.15 -20.41
C GLY A 569 -22.36 22.05 -20.57
N GLY A 570 -21.71 21.02 -20.01
CA GLY A 570 -20.26 20.89 -19.93
C GLY A 570 -19.65 21.51 -18.66
N SER A 571 -20.47 21.93 -17.67
CA SER A 571 -19.98 22.57 -16.44
C SER A 571 -19.94 21.61 -15.25
N LEU A 572 -18.72 21.22 -14.85
CA LEU A 572 -18.50 20.44 -13.62
C LEU A 572 -19.04 21.13 -12.37
N GLU A 573 -18.85 22.46 -12.28
CA GLU A 573 -19.34 23.25 -11.16
C GLU A 573 -20.87 23.25 -11.08
N ALA A 574 -21.57 23.34 -12.22
CA ALA A 574 -23.02 23.21 -12.24
C ALA A 574 -23.48 21.82 -11.75
N GLY A 575 -22.74 20.77 -12.13
CA GLY A 575 -22.96 19.42 -11.64
C GLY A 575 -22.79 19.29 -10.12
N TRP A 576 -21.71 19.84 -9.56
CA TRP A 576 -21.51 19.86 -8.11
C TRP A 576 -22.57 20.70 -7.38
N ASN A 577 -22.97 21.86 -7.91
CA ASN A 577 -24.04 22.66 -7.33
C ASN A 577 -25.39 21.91 -7.34
N HIS A 578 -25.67 21.13 -8.39
CA HIS A 578 -26.85 20.25 -8.41
C HIS A 578 -26.81 19.18 -7.30
N MET A 579 -25.64 18.58 -7.03
CA MET A 579 -25.47 17.63 -5.92
C MET A 579 -25.74 18.26 -4.56
N LEU A 580 -25.23 19.50 -4.37
CA LEU A 580 -25.24 20.23 -3.11
C LEU A 580 -26.56 20.96 -2.80
N GLU A 581 -27.43 21.14 -3.79
CA GLU A 581 -28.70 21.87 -3.67
C GLU A 581 -29.54 21.45 -2.44
N PRO A 582 -29.73 20.15 -2.11
CA PRO A 582 -30.52 19.74 -0.94
C PRO A 582 -29.96 20.19 0.40
N LEU A 583 -28.68 20.54 0.46
CA LEU A 583 -28.00 21.02 1.67
C LEU A 583 -28.00 22.55 1.77
N GLY A 584 -28.54 23.27 0.77
CA GLY A 584 -28.40 24.73 0.69
C GLY A 584 -26.94 25.19 0.56
N LEU A 585 -26.08 24.34 -0.03
CA LEU A 585 -24.66 24.62 -0.26
C LEU A 585 -24.38 24.89 -1.74
N SER A 586 -23.29 25.61 -2.01
CA SER A 586 -22.76 25.83 -3.35
C SER A 586 -21.24 25.70 -3.34
N VAL A 587 -20.65 25.39 -4.50
CA VAL A 587 -19.20 25.35 -4.71
C VAL A 587 -18.58 26.72 -4.36
N GLU A 588 -19.24 27.82 -4.75
CA GLU A 588 -18.79 29.17 -4.43
C GLU A 588 -18.68 29.40 -2.91
N ARG A 589 -19.68 28.96 -2.14
CA ARG A 589 -19.65 29.03 -0.68
C ARG A 589 -18.48 28.21 -0.12
N LEU A 590 -18.30 26.97 -0.61
CA LEU A 590 -17.22 26.10 -0.14
C LEU A 590 -15.80 26.62 -0.49
N ARG A 591 -15.65 27.41 -1.56
CA ARG A 591 -14.37 28.13 -1.84
C ARG A 591 -14.09 29.21 -0.80
N ARG A 592 -15.12 29.91 -0.30
CA ARG A 592 -14.98 30.92 0.76
C ARG A 592 -14.78 30.29 2.13
N GLU A 593 -15.20 29.03 2.32
CA GLU A 593 -15.09 28.24 3.55
C GLU A 593 -14.22 26.97 3.33
N PRO A 594 -12.90 27.11 3.10
CA PRO A 594 -12.04 26.00 2.67
C PRO A 594 -11.86 24.88 3.71
N ASP A 595 -12.18 25.13 4.97
CA ASP A 595 -12.23 24.12 6.04
C ASP A 595 -13.49 23.24 6.02
N GLY A 596 -14.45 23.56 5.13
CA GLY A 596 -15.69 22.83 4.93
C GLY A 596 -16.81 23.17 5.93
N VAL A 597 -18.04 22.80 5.57
CA VAL A 597 -19.27 23.05 6.34
C VAL A 597 -19.78 21.75 6.94
N ARG A 598 -20.18 21.78 8.21
CA ARG A 598 -20.80 20.62 8.88
C ARG A 598 -22.31 20.65 8.64
N CYS A 599 -22.86 19.53 8.20
CA CYS A 599 -24.27 19.34 7.90
C CYS A 599 -24.89 18.32 8.86
N GLU A 600 -26.20 18.40 9.09
CA GLU A 600 -26.88 17.42 9.95
C GLU A 600 -26.81 16.00 9.36
N ILE A 601 -26.63 15.02 10.24
CA ILE A 601 -26.61 13.59 9.90
C ILE A 601 -27.44 12.78 10.91
N ASP A 602 -27.89 11.58 10.52
CA ASP A 602 -28.57 10.66 11.43
C ASP A 602 -27.56 9.88 12.30
N SER A 603 -27.19 10.45 13.45
CA SER A 603 -26.26 9.86 14.43
C SER A 603 -26.93 8.92 15.44
N ARG A 604 -28.19 8.53 15.24
CA ARG A 604 -28.89 7.62 16.18
C ARG A 604 -28.42 6.18 16.07
N GLU A 605 -28.52 5.43 17.16
CA GLU A 605 -28.31 3.97 17.19
C GLU A 605 -29.56 3.19 16.79
N GLN A 606 -29.32 1.93 16.39
CA GLN A 606 -30.34 0.92 16.07
C GLN A 606 -31.38 1.44 15.09
N LYS A 607 -30.93 2.03 13.99
CA LYS A 607 -31.81 2.64 12.98
C LYS A 607 -32.85 1.64 12.46
N TYR A 608 -32.50 0.36 12.38
CA TYR A 608 -33.42 -0.72 12.00
C TYR A 608 -34.64 -0.84 12.95
N ALA A 609 -34.50 -0.47 14.23
CA ALA A 609 -35.57 -0.53 15.22
C ALA A 609 -36.35 0.79 15.36
N ARG A 610 -35.90 1.86 14.70
CA ARG A 610 -36.58 3.16 14.74
C ARG A 610 -37.85 3.12 13.87
N PRO A 611 -38.82 4.02 14.12
CA PRO A 611 -39.94 4.24 13.21
C PRO A 611 -39.50 4.55 11.78
N HIS A 612 -40.25 4.03 10.82
CA HIS A 612 -40.11 4.36 9.41
C HIS A 612 -40.50 5.83 9.19
N HIS A 613 -39.75 6.53 8.35
CA HIS A 613 -39.96 7.96 8.13
C HIS A 613 -41.36 8.24 7.58
N ASP A 614 -41.79 7.45 6.59
CA ASP A 614 -43.07 7.63 5.90
C ASP A 614 -44.23 6.80 6.51
N ALA A 615 -43.94 6.00 7.54
CA ALA A 615 -44.91 5.14 8.22
C ALA A 615 -44.54 4.98 9.71
N PRO A 616 -44.84 5.97 10.57
CA PRO A 616 -44.36 5.99 11.95
C PRO A 616 -44.85 4.84 12.84
N ASP A 617 -45.92 4.15 12.44
CA ASP A 617 -46.47 2.94 13.05
C ASP A 617 -45.63 1.68 12.75
N ARG A 618 -44.73 1.75 11.76
CA ARG A 618 -43.87 0.65 11.34
C ARG A 618 -42.42 0.93 11.72
N ILE A 619 -41.66 -0.11 12.00
CA ILE A 619 -40.20 -0.01 12.12
C ILE A 619 -39.55 0.12 10.74
N ARG A 620 -38.32 0.64 10.68
CA ARG A 620 -37.51 0.67 9.45
C ARG A 620 -37.14 -0.74 8.99
N GLY A 621 -36.74 -1.62 9.91
CA GLY A 621 -36.18 -2.93 9.59
C GLY A 621 -34.82 -2.85 8.90
N PHE A 622 -34.27 -4.00 8.54
CA PHE A 622 -33.08 -4.10 7.70
C PHE A 622 -33.48 -4.01 6.22
N ASP A 623 -32.56 -3.56 5.36
CA ASP A 623 -32.78 -3.50 3.90
C ASP A 623 -32.49 -4.87 3.25
N THR A 624 -33.14 -5.89 3.79
CA THR A 624 -33.07 -7.29 3.34
C THR A 624 -34.46 -7.74 2.92
N PRO A 625 -34.57 -8.79 2.08
CA PRO A 625 -35.88 -9.37 1.72
C PRO A 625 -36.76 -9.74 2.92
N THR A 626 -36.15 -10.19 4.02
CA THR A 626 -36.87 -10.53 5.26
C THR A 626 -37.12 -9.35 6.21
N ARG A 627 -36.56 -8.17 5.93
CA ARG A 627 -36.47 -7.01 6.84
C ARG A 627 -35.79 -7.32 8.18
N ARG A 628 -35.01 -8.40 8.22
CA ARG A 628 -34.23 -8.92 9.35
C ARG A 628 -32.83 -9.27 8.88
N VAL A 629 -31.90 -9.44 9.82
CA VAL A 629 -30.58 -9.96 9.47
C VAL A 629 -30.71 -11.40 8.94
N GLU A 630 -30.15 -11.68 7.77
CA GLU A 630 -30.28 -12.99 7.12
C GLU A 630 -29.14 -13.94 7.51
N LEU A 631 -29.42 -14.82 8.47
CA LEU A 631 -28.55 -15.99 8.74
C LEU A 631 -28.74 -17.04 7.64
N TYR A 632 -29.97 -17.17 7.15
CA TYR A 632 -30.36 -17.97 6.00
C TYR A 632 -30.79 -17.07 4.84
N SER A 633 -30.15 -17.18 3.67
CA SER A 633 -30.52 -16.36 2.50
C SER A 633 -31.24 -17.18 1.44
N GLU A 634 -32.55 -17.00 1.35
CA GLU A 634 -33.38 -17.59 0.30
C GLU A 634 -33.00 -17.05 -1.09
N LEU A 635 -32.48 -15.82 -1.17
CA LEU A 635 -31.98 -15.24 -2.42
C LEU A 635 -30.81 -16.05 -2.99
N LEU A 636 -29.84 -16.41 -2.14
CA LEU A 636 -28.70 -17.25 -2.54
C LEU A 636 -29.16 -18.66 -2.91
N ALA A 637 -30.07 -19.26 -2.12
CA ALA A 637 -30.65 -20.57 -2.40
C ALA A 637 -31.28 -20.64 -3.80
N ARG A 638 -32.07 -19.62 -4.17
CA ARG A 638 -32.72 -19.51 -5.49
C ARG A 638 -31.73 -19.39 -6.66
N HIS A 639 -30.50 -18.97 -6.39
CA HIS A 639 -29.42 -18.87 -7.38
C HIS A 639 -28.39 -20.00 -7.25
N GLY A 640 -28.76 -21.11 -6.61
CA GLY A 640 -27.92 -22.31 -6.48
C GLY A 640 -26.74 -22.14 -5.52
N GLN A 641 -26.73 -21.07 -4.71
CA GLN A 641 -25.71 -20.82 -3.69
C GLN A 641 -26.21 -21.27 -2.31
N PRO A 642 -25.34 -21.80 -1.45
CA PRO A 642 -25.67 -22.16 -0.08
C PRO A 642 -26.31 -21.02 0.73
N ALA A 643 -27.48 -21.34 1.28
CA ALA A 643 -28.33 -20.41 2.00
C ALA A 643 -27.76 -20.03 3.36
N ILE A 644 -27.18 -21.00 4.07
CA ILE A 644 -26.31 -20.76 5.23
C ILE A 644 -24.88 -20.61 4.72
N ALA A 645 -24.12 -19.70 5.30
CA ALA A 645 -22.72 -19.53 4.95
C ALA A 645 -21.92 -20.81 5.27
N SER A 646 -21.35 -21.43 4.24
CA SER A 646 -20.49 -22.60 4.36
C SER A 646 -19.24 -22.43 3.50
N PRO A 647 -18.13 -23.10 3.82
CA PRO A 647 -17.08 -23.31 2.85
C PRO A 647 -17.66 -24.22 1.76
N ASP A 648 -18.18 -23.61 0.70
CA ASP A 648 -18.72 -24.31 -0.45
C ASP A 648 -17.56 -24.96 -1.19
N GLN A 649 -17.72 -26.26 -1.50
CA GLN A 649 -16.67 -27.22 -1.86
C GLN A 649 -15.98 -27.78 -0.60
N PRO A 650 -15.85 -29.11 -0.47
CA PRO A 650 -15.06 -29.63 0.64
C PRO A 650 -13.70 -28.96 0.55
N LEU A 651 -13.27 -28.34 1.65
CA LEU A 651 -11.86 -27.99 1.92
C LEU A 651 -11.05 -29.29 2.08
N ASP A 652 -11.29 -30.25 1.18
CA ASP A 652 -10.48 -31.42 0.96
C ASP A 652 -9.20 -30.93 0.32
N GLU A 653 -8.09 -31.55 0.68
CA GLU A 653 -6.78 -31.26 0.07
C GLU A 653 -6.83 -31.35 -1.47
N ALA A 654 -7.84 -32.05 -2.02
CA ALA A 654 -8.15 -32.18 -3.44
C ALA A 654 -8.81 -30.94 -4.10
N ALA A 655 -9.58 -30.10 -3.40
CA ALA A 655 -10.19 -28.89 -4.00
C ALA A 655 -9.19 -27.73 -4.08
N PHE A 656 -8.21 -27.69 -3.16
CA PHE A 656 -7.00 -26.87 -3.30
C PHE A 656 -5.97 -27.49 -4.26
N SER A 657 -6.26 -28.64 -4.86
CA SER A 657 -5.45 -29.23 -5.93
C SER A 657 -5.77 -28.57 -7.28
N GLN A 658 -5.40 -27.29 -7.41
CA GLN A 658 -5.08 -26.78 -8.74
C GLN A 658 -3.83 -27.55 -9.19
N ARG A 659 -4.03 -28.57 -10.04
CA ARG A 659 -3.02 -29.48 -10.64
C ARG A 659 -1.67 -29.60 -9.89
N GLY A 660 -1.49 -30.72 -9.19
CA GLY A 660 -0.18 -31.11 -8.64
C GLY A 660 0.10 -30.61 -7.22
N SER A 661 -0.80 -30.90 -6.25
CA SER A 661 -0.59 -30.49 -4.83
C SER A 661 0.72 -30.99 -4.21
N ARG A 662 1.31 -32.06 -4.78
CA ARG A 662 2.65 -32.56 -4.39
C ARG A 662 3.78 -31.61 -4.81
N ASP A 663 3.63 -30.89 -5.91
CA ASP A 663 4.67 -30.04 -6.48
C ASP A 663 4.66 -28.62 -5.86
N TYR A 664 3.54 -28.20 -5.27
CA TYR A 664 3.34 -26.88 -4.65
C TYR A 664 2.80 -27.00 -3.22
N PRO A 665 3.66 -27.32 -2.22
CA PRO A 665 3.24 -27.64 -0.86
C PRO A 665 2.87 -26.44 0.01
N LEU A 666 3.14 -25.20 -0.42
CA LEU A 666 2.96 -23.98 0.37
C LEU A 666 1.76 -23.15 -0.09
N VAL A 667 1.26 -22.27 0.79
CA VAL A 667 0.21 -21.28 0.47
C VAL A 667 0.85 -19.90 0.26
N LEU A 668 0.74 -19.39 -0.97
CA LEU A 668 1.10 -18.04 -1.34
C LEU A 668 -0.04 -17.08 -1.01
N THR A 669 0.30 -16.03 -0.27
CA THR A 669 -0.55 -14.87 -0.04
C THR A 669 0.23 -13.58 -0.29
N SER A 670 -0.44 -12.43 -0.16
CA SER A 670 0.17 -11.13 -0.41
C SER A 670 -0.06 -10.14 0.72
N ALA A 671 0.77 -9.11 0.83
CA ALA A 671 0.56 -8.01 1.77
C ALA A 671 0.78 -6.65 1.11
N LYS A 672 0.09 -5.63 1.63
CA LYS A 672 0.31 -4.23 1.23
C LYS A 672 1.54 -3.68 1.97
N ASN A 673 2.46 -3.08 1.22
CA ASN A 673 3.59 -2.35 1.77
C ASN A 673 3.12 -0.98 2.30
N GLY A 674 3.57 -0.57 3.49
CA GLY A 674 3.19 0.70 4.12
C GLY A 674 3.69 1.95 3.41
N TYR A 675 4.69 1.84 2.53
CA TYR A 675 5.31 2.95 1.79
C TYR A 675 4.80 3.12 0.38
N TYR A 676 4.11 2.14 -0.20
CA TYR A 676 3.59 2.20 -1.57
C TYR A 676 2.06 2.14 -1.61
N CYS A 677 1.46 2.62 -2.69
CA CYS A 677 0.04 2.44 -2.94
C CYS A 677 -0.14 1.52 -4.14
N HIS A 678 -0.58 0.27 -3.92
CA HIS A 678 -0.72 -0.73 -4.97
C HIS A 678 0.57 -0.86 -5.82
N SER A 679 0.49 -0.59 -7.14
CA SER A 679 1.63 -0.59 -8.07
C SER A 679 2.31 0.78 -8.24
N GLN A 680 1.85 1.83 -7.53
CA GLN A 680 2.34 3.20 -7.66
C GLN A 680 3.43 3.55 -6.64
N HIS A 681 4.06 4.72 -6.87
CA HIS A 681 4.98 5.41 -5.96
C HIS A 681 6.36 4.76 -5.75
N ARG A 682 6.71 3.72 -6.49
CA ARG A 682 8.02 3.05 -6.40
C ARG A 682 9.15 3.85 -7.04
N ALA A 683 8.82 4.79 -7.93
CA ALA A 683 9.76 5.76 -8.48
C ALA A 683 10.11 6.92 -7.52
N LEU A 684 9.35 7.12 -6.44
CA LEU A 684 9.60 8.22 -5.50
C LEU A 684 10.75 7.84 -4.58
N VAL A 685 11.84 8.60 -4.64
CA VAL A 685 13.09 8.38 -3.91
C VAL A 685 12.86 8.38 -2.40
N SER A 686 12.04 9.31 -1.89
CA SER A 686 11.73 9.41 -0.47
C SER A 686 11.07 8.15 0.11
N LEU A 687 10.27 7.46 -0.71
CA LEU A 687 9.61 6.20 -0.34
C LEU A 687 10.48 4.99 -0.67
N ARG A 688 11.16 5.00 -1.82
CA ARG A 688 11.97 3.90 -2.31
C ARG A 688 13.18 3.61 -1.43
N LYS A 689 13.78 4.63 -0.81
CA LYS A 689 14.84 4.44 0.19
C LYS A 689 14.40 3.58 1.38
N ARG A 690 13.12 3.63 1.75
CA ARG A 690 12.56 2.90 2.92
C ARG A 690 12.18 1.46 2.62
N ALA A 691 11.84 1.16 1.36
CA ALA A 691 11.51 -0.20 0.90
C ALA A 691 12.10 -0.48 -0.50
N PRO A 692 13.43 -0.61 -0.63
CA PRO A 692 14.11 -0.52 -1.92
C PRO A 692 13.94 -1.73 -2.85
N ASP A 693 13.52 -2.88 -2.31
CA ASP A 693 13.58 -4.17 -2.98
C ASP A 693 12.28 -4.97 -2.77
N PRO A 694 11.89 -5.83 -3.74
CA PRO A 694 10.71 -6.69 -3.64
C PRO A 694 10.94 -7.80 -2.61
N VAL A 695 10.07 -7.89 -1.60
CA VAL A 695 10.25 -8.83 -0.48
C VAL A 695 9.25 -9.99 -0.53
N VAL A 696 9.70 -11.16 -0.10
CA VAL A 696 8.86 -12.29 0.30
C VAL A 696 9.17 -12.69 1.74
N GLU A 697 8.15 -12.79 2.59
CA GLU A 697 8.26 -13.21 3.97
C GLU A 697 8.02 -14.73 4.09
N ILE A 698 8.88 -15.42 4.84
CA ILE A 698 8.79 -16.87 5.12
C ILE A 698 9.07 -17.17 6.60
N GLY A 699 8.51 -18.27 7.11
CA GLY A 699 8.78 -18.79 8.45
C GLY A 699 10.20 -19.35 8.61
N PRO A 700 10.75 -19.40 9.83
CA PRO A 700 12.12 -19.86 10.09
C PRO A 700 12.34 -21.35 9.80
N GLY A 701 11.34 -22.21 10.01
CA GLY A 701 11.44 -23.63 9.70
C GLY A 701 11.46 -23.88 8.20
N LEU A 702 10.65 -23.15 7.42
CA LEU A 702 10.70 -23.18 5.95
C LEU A 702 12.05 -22.69 5.42
N ALA A 703 12.56 -21.59 5.96
CA ALA A 703 13.87 -21.05 5.59
C ALA A 703 14.99 -22.07 5.84
N ALA A 704 14.98 -22.72 7.01
CA ALA A 704 15.95 -23.77 7.35
C ALA A 704 15.82 -24.99 6.41
N ALA A 705 14.60 -25.46 6.16
CA ALA A 705 14.34 -26.61 5.28
C ALA A 705 14.80 -26.37 3.84
N ARG A 706 14.75 -25.12 3.36
CA ARG A 706 15.16 -24.73 2.00
C ARG A 706 16.55 -24.10 1.93
N SER A 707 17.30 -24.05 3.03
CA SER A 707 18.63 -23.41 3.12
C SER A 707 18.65 -21.96 2.64
N ILE A 708 17.56 -21.22 2.91
CA ILE A 708 17.38 -19.81 2.57
C ILE A 708 17.81 -18.95 3.76
N LEU A 709 18.65 -17.95 3.50
CA LEU A 709 19.04 -16.94 4.48
C LEU A 709 18.28 -15.64 4.23
N ASP A 710 18.10 -14.88 5.30
CA ASP A 710 17.55 -13.52 5.24
C ASP A 710 18.41 -12.64 4.29
N GLY A 711 17.76 -12.00 3.32
CA GLY A 711 18.41 -11.22 2.26
C GLY A 711 18.74 -11.98 0.98
N ASP A 712 18.52 -13.30 0.92
CA ASP A 712 18.71 -14.07 -0.31
C ASP A 712 17.66 -13.72 -1.36
N TRP A 713 18.08 -13.68 -2.64
CA TRP A 713 17.10 -13.78 -3.71
C TRP A 713 16.57 -15.21 -3.80
N VAL A 714 15.26 -15.33 -3.90
CA VAL A 714 14.51 -16.58 -3.97
C VAL A 714 13.56 -16.54 -5.16
N ARG A 715 13.25 -17.71 -5.70
CA ARG A 715 12.25 -17.91 -6.75
C ARG A 715 11.02 -18.55 -6.14
N VAL A 716 9.89 -17.88 -6.29
CA VAL A 716 8.57 -18.42 -5.97
C VAL A 716 7.97 -18.94 -7.27
N THR A 717 7.46 -20.17 -7.26
CA THR A 717 6.89 -20.82 -8.45
C THR A 717 5.49 -21.31 -8.14
N THR A 718 4.58 -21.17 -9.10
CA THR A 718 3.23 -21.73 -9.08
C THR A 718 3.00 -22.48 -10.40
N TYR A 719 1.82 -23.08 -10.61
CA TYR A 719 1.51 -23.69 -11.90
C TYR A 719 1.32 -22.65 -13.03
N VAL A 720 1.17 -21.37 -12.69
CA VAL A 720 0.99 -20.27 -13.65
C VAL A 720 2.35 -19.75 -14.14
N GLY A 721 3.31 -19.62 -13.23
CA GLY A 721 4.60 -19.04 -13.56
C GLY A 721 5.49 -18.90 -12.34
N ASP A 722 6.54 -18.09 -12.49
CA ASP A 722 7.55 -17.89 -11.47
C ASP A 722 7.98 -16.42 -11.37
N ALA A 723 8.43 -16.01 -10.19
CA ALA A 723 8.88 -14.65 -9.92
C ALA A 723 9.92 -14.63 -8.79
N ARG A 724 10.74 -13.57 -8.77
CA ARG A 724 11.90 -13.43 -7.88
C ARG A 724 11.66 -12.37 -6.81
N PHE A 725 12.06 -12.67 -5.58
CA PHE A 725 11.94 -11.78 -4.43
C PHE A 725 13.17 -11.89 -3.53
N ILE A 726 13.35 -10.93 -2.63
CA ILE A 726 14.31 -11.02 -1.54
C ILE A 726 13.61 -11.64 -0.32
N ALA A 727 14.17 -12.74 0.20
CA ALA A 727 13.66 -13.42 1.37
C ALA A 727 13.83 -12.57 2.63
N ARG A 728 12.77 -12.47 3.40
CA ARG A 728 12.75 -11.98 4.78
C ARG A 728 12.27 -13.11 5.69
N ILE A 729 13.09 -13.47 6.67
CA ILE A 729 12.69 -14.49 7.65
C ILE A 729 11.86 -13.80 8.74
N THR A 730 10.58 -14.12 8.83
CA THR A 730 9.65 -13.52 9.79
C THR A 730 9.39 -14.51 10.93
N PRO A 731 9.80 -14.20 12.17
CA PRO A 731 9.47 -15.01 13.34
C PRO A 731 7.95 -15.17 13.49
N GLU A 732 7.49 -16.33 13.96
CA GLU A 732 6.07 -16.66 14.22
C GLU A 732 5.18 -16.74 12.97
N LEU A 733 5.69 -16.49 11.76
CA LEU A 733 5.00 -16.83 10.53
C LEU A 733 5.01 -18.36 10.35
N SER A 734 3.87 -18.94 9.98
CA SER A 734 3.75 -20.37 9.73
C SER A 734 4.67 -20.84 8.59
N ASP A 735 5.27 -22.02 8.75
CA ASP A 735 6.22 -22.59 7.78
C ASP A 735 5.54 -23.11 6.49
N ASP A 736 4.21 -23.15 6.45
CA ASP A 736 3.41 -23.49 5.26
C ASP A 736 2.88 -22.26 4.51
N VAL A 737 3.20 -21.03 4.95
CA VAL A 737 2.73 -19.77 4.37
C VAL A 737 3.89 -18.94 3.81
N VAL A 738 3.71 -18.43 2.59
CA VAL A 738 4.63 -17.52 1.89
C VAL A 738 3.90 -16.21 1.62
N VAL A 739 4.45 -15.07 2.05
CA VAL A 739 3.82 -13.76 1.87
C VAL A 739 4.66 -12.89 0.94
N ALA A 740 4.24 -12.71 -0.31
CA ALA A 740 4.97 -11.90 -1.28
C ALA A 740 4.36 -10.49 -1.44
N GLU A 741 5.21 -9.49 -1.63
CA GLU A 741 4.75 -8.16 -2.01
C GLU A 741 4.29 -8.13 -3.48
N PHE A 742 3.21 -7.43 -3.76
CA PHE A 742 2.72 -7.21 -5.13
C PHE A 742 3.03 -5.79 -5.62
N GLY A 743 2.81 -5.50 -6.91
CA GLY A 743 2.89 -4.14 -7.44
C GLY A 743 4.26 -3.72 -8.00
N TRP A 744 5.22 -4.64 -8.13
CA TRP A 744 6.59 -4.34 -8.55
C TRP A 744 6.72 -4.29 -10.09
N TRP A 745 7.07 -3.11 -10.59
CA TRP A 745 7.42 -2.87 -12.00
C TRP A 745 8.35 -1.66 -12.09
N GLN A 746 7.99 -0.57 -11.39
CA GLN A 746 8.56 0.76 -11.61
C GLN A 746 10.05 0.87 -11.21
N ALA A 747 10.83 1.49 -12.09
CA ALA A 747 12.21 1.90 -11.82
C ALA A 747 12.28 3.06 -10.81
N CYS A 748 13.44 3.23 -10.18
CA CYS A 748 13.82 4.44 -9.45
C CYS A 748 15.28 4.73 -9.81
N PRO A 749 15.52 5.37 -10.97
CA PRO A 749 16.86 5.62 -11.49
C PRO A 749 17.77 6.25 -10.46
N GLU A 750 17.29 7.26 -9.72
CA GLU A 750 18.02 8.03 -8.71
C GLU A 750 18.64 7.18 -7.57
N LEU A 751 18.19 5.93 -7.39
CA LEU A 751 18.73 4.95 -6.44
C LEU A 751 19.41 3.74 -7.13
N ASP A 752 19.72 3.87 -8.42
CA ASP A 752 20.27 2.82 -9.29
C ASP A 752 19.44 1.53 -9.20
N ARG A 753 18.10 1.71 -9.27
CA ARG A 753 17.10 0.65 -9.27
C ARG A 753 16.41 0.59 -10.64
N PRO A 754 16.71 -0.42 -11.47
CA PRO A 754 16.09 -0.55 -12.78
C PRO A 754 14.62 -0.98 -12.66
N GLU A 755 13.91 -0.90 -13.78
CA GLU A 755 12.58 -1.47 -13.95
C GLU A 755 12.62 -2.99 -13.73
N THR A 756 11.58 -3.55 -13.10
CA THR A 756 11.41 -5.00 -12.97
C THR A 756 10.42 -5.50 -14.03
N ALA A 757 10.79 -6.54 -14.77
CA ALA A 757 9.92 -7.12 -15.78
C ALA A 757 8.59 -7.63 -15.17
N VAL A 758 7.49 -7.48 -15.94
CA VAL A 758 6.14 -7.88 -15.51
C VAL A 758 5.73 -9.25 -16.04
N LEU A 759 6.12 -9.58 -17.28
CA LEU A 759 5.61 -10.74 -18.03
C LEU A 759 6.57 -11.94 -18.10
N ASN A 760 7.78 -11.84 -17.53
CA ASN A 760 8.75 -12.93 -17.58
C ASN A 760 9.30 -13.27 -16.19
N GLY A 761 9.69 -14.54 -15.99
CA GLY A 761 10.17 -15.09 -14.71
C GLY A 761 11.51 -14.52 -14.21
N SER A 762 12.07 -13.52 -14.89
CA SER A 762 13.22 -12.77 -14.39
C SER A 762 12.84 -11.61 -13.46
N GLY A 763 11.57 -11.20 -13.48
CA GLY A 763 11.02 -10.09 -12.71
C GLY A 763 10.48 -10.46 -11.32
N SER A 764 9.76 -9.52 -10.71
CA SER A 764 9.21 -9.60 -9.35
C SER A 764 7.69 -9.36 -9.31
N SER A 765 7.01 -9.71 -10.41
CA SER A 765 5.56 -9.52 -10.53
C SER A 765 4.80 -10.63 -9.80
N PHE A 766 4.20 -10.32 -8.66
CA PHE A 766 3.28 -11.24 -7.97
C PHE A 766 2.14 -11.71 -8.88
N ASN A 767 1.65 -10.83 -9.75
CA ASN A 767 0.52 -11.08 -10.63
C ASN A 767 0.84 -12.05 -11.78
N SER A 768 2.12 -12.37 -12.00
CA SER A 768 2.54 -13.46 -12.90
C SER A 768 2.46 -14.85 -12.25
N LEU A 769 2.27 -14.91 -10.92
CA LEU A 769 2.18 -16.16 -10.16
C LEU A 769 0.73 -16.67 -10.00
N ILE A 770 -0.28 -15.88 -10.36
CA ILE A 770 -1.67 -16.14 -10.01
C ILE A 770 -2.57 -16.13 -11.24
N SER A 771 -3.66 -16.89 -11.16
CA SER A 771 -4.69 -16.96 -12.20
C SER A 771 -6.07 -16.68 -11.62
N ALA A 772 -6.94 -16.09 -12.44
CA ALA A 772 -8.36 -15.93 -12.17
C ALA A 772 -9.22 -17.05 -12.79
N GLU A 773 -8.63 -18.17 -13.21
CA GLU A 773 -9.35 -19.32 -13.78
C GLU A 773 -10.39 -19.90 -12.81
N VAL A 774 -10.03 -20.02 -11.54
CA VAL A 774 -10.96 -20.38 -10.46
C VAL A 774 -11.30 -19.11 -9.70
N ALA A 775 -12.59 -18.81 -9.58
CA ALA A 775 -13.08 -17.62 -8.92
C ALA A 775 -14.36 -17.90 -8.14
N ASP A 776 -14.69 -17.00 -7.22
CA ASP A 776 -15.94 -17.07 -6.44
C ASP A 776 -17.17 -17.00 -7.37
N PRO A 777 -18.11 -17.96 -7.26
CA PRO A 777 -19.19 -18.12 -8.24
C PRO A 777 -20.24 -17.01 -8.20
N VAL A 778 -20.23 -16.17 -7.16
CA VAL A 778 -21.12 -15.01 -7.06
C VAL A 778 -20.39 -13.76 -7.53
N SER A 779 -19.19 -13.53 -7.03
CA SER A 779 -18.48 -12.26 -7.18
C SER A 779 -17.45 -12.21 -8.29
N GLY A 780 -17.00 -13.36 -8.77
CA GLY A 780 -15.81 -13.47 -9.61
C GLY A 780 -14.51 -13.20 -8.84
N SER A 781 -14.53 -13.17 -7.49
CA SER A 781 -13.33 -12.94 -6.69
C SER A 781 -12.23 -13.97 -6.96
N THR A 782 -11.01 -13.47 -7.13
CA THR A 782 -9.87 -14.30 -7.55
C THR A 782 -9.01 -14.67 -6.34
N PRO A 783 -8.46 -15.91 -6.29
CA PRO A 783 -7.69 -16.41 -5.16
C PRO A 783 -6.27 -15.84 -5.09
N MET A 784 -6.12 -14.52 -5.09
CA MET A 784 -4.81 -13.84 -5.00
C MET A 784 -4.11 -14.06 -3.65
N ARG A 785 -4.83 -14.51 -2.62
CA ARG A 785 -4.31 -14.64 -1.25
C ARG A 785 -4.26 -16.08 -0.73
N SER A 786 -4.57 -17.06 -1.55
CA SER A 786 -4.58 -18.47 -1.16
C SER A 786 -4.17 -19.38 -2.33
N PHE A 787 -3.12 -18.97 -3.05
CA PHE A 787 -2.61 -19.71 -4.21
C PHE A 787 -1.59 -20.75 -3.79
N ARG A 788 -1.46 -21.88 -4.50
CA ARG A 788 -0.44 -22.89 -4.16
C ARG A 788 0.90 -22.51 -4.79
N CYS A 789 1.98 -22.66 -4.03
CA CYS A 789 3.34 -22.36 -4.51
C CYS A 789 4.41 -23.31 -3.96
N ASP A 790 5.60 -23.19 -4.54
CA ASP A 790 6.85 -23.64 -3.95
C ASP A 790 7.87 -22.50 -3.94
N ILE A 791 8.90 -22.63 -3.10
CA ILE A 791 9.97 -21.64 -2.99
C ILE A 791 11.34 -22.32 -2.98
N MET A 792 12.29 -21.71 -3.68
CA MET A 792 13.68 -22.14 -3.71
C MET A 792 14.63 -20.95 -3.71
N LEU A 793 15.88 -21.19 -3.31
CA LEU A 793 16.96 -20.24 -3.53
C LEU A 793 17.08 -19.95 -5.03
N ASP A 794 17.13 -18.68 -5.41
CA ASP A 794 17.22 -18.32 -6.83
C ASP A 794 18.61 -18.73 -7.37
N PRO A 795 18.70 -19.43 -8.51
CA PRO A 795 19.99 -19.87 -9.05
C PRO A 795 20.97 -18.71 -9.31
N LEU A 796 20.46 -17.52 -9.66
CA LEU A 796 21.31 -16.33 -9.81
C LEU A 796 21.82 -15.79 -8.47
N THR A 797 21.19 -16.12 -7.34
CA THR A 797 21.76 -15.90 -6.00
C THR A 797 22.94 -16.80 -5.76
N GLN A 798 22.96 -18.01 -6.31
CA GLN A 798 24.15 -18.86 -6.17
C GLN A 798 25.33 -18.26 -6.95
N ALA A 799 25.06 -17.57 -8.05
CA ALA A 799 26.06 -16.82 -8.81
C ALA A 799 26.45 -15.47 -8.17
N ARG A 800 25.54 -14.80 -7.45
CA ARG A 800 25.79 -13.54 -6.74
C ARG A 800 26.18 -13.78 -5.30
N GLN A 801 27.32 -13.24 -4.89
CA GLN A 801 27.78 -13.51 -3.53
C GLN A 801 26.94 -12.78 -2.49
N ARG A 802 26.60 -13.51 -1.43
CA ARG A 802 25.79 -13.00 -0.34
C ARG A 802 26.49 -11.85 0.37
N SER A 803 25.71 -10.85 0.76
CA SER A 803 26.14 -9.91 1.80
C SER A 803 26.42 -10.68 3.10
N TRP A 804 27.47 -10.32 3.82
CA TRP A 804 27.80 -10.96 5.10
C TRP A 804 27.25 -10.14 6.27
N LYS A 805 26.90 -10.83 7.36
CA LYS A 805 26.44 -10.19 8.60
C LYS A 805 27.64 -9.90 9.51
N GLY A 806 27.62 -8.74 10.18
CA GLY A 806 28.66 -8.35 11.14
C GLY A 806 30.00 -7.97 10.50
N TRP A 807 31.08 -8.18 11.26
CA TRP A 807 32.44 -7.84 10.85
C TRP A 807 33.13 -9.04 10.22
N ARG A 808 33.87 -8.81 9.13
CA ARG A 808 34.67 -9.81 8.44
C ARG A 808 36.09 -9.31 8.30
N SER A 809 37.06 -10.20 8.44
CA SER A 809 38.49 -9.84 8.41
C SER A 809 39.05 -9.79 6.98
N PHE A 810 39.86 -8.77 6.74
CA PHE A 810 40.52 -8.45 5.48
C PHE A 810 42.00 -8.16 5.73
N ARG A 811 42.80 -8.28 4.68
CA ARG A 811 44.17 -7.76 4.63
C ARG A 811 44.25 -6.59 3.67
N ILE A 812 45.11 -5.64 3.99
CA ILE A 812 45.50 -4.59 3.05
C ILE A 812 46.37 -5.24 1.98
N LEU A 813 45.87 -5.28 0.75
CA LEU A 813 46.59 -5.80 -0.40
C LEU A 813 47.59 -4.76 -0.93
N GLU A 814 47.14 -3.52 -1.05
CA GLU A 814 47.92 -2.42 -1.63
C GLU A 814 47.50 -1.08 -1.02
N THR A 815 48.45 -0.14 -0.98
CA THR A 815 48.19 1.26 -0.68
C THR A 815 48.78 2.17 -1.76
N ARG A 816 48.06 3.22 -2.17
CA ARG A 816 48.50 4.17 -3.20
C ARG A 816 48.21 5.61 -2.79
N ASP A 817 49.20 6.50 -2.90
CA ASP A 817 48.98 7.93 -2.70
C ASP A 817 48.28 8.51 -3.94
N GLU A 818 47.08 9.06 -3.77
CA GLU A 818 46.26 9.65 -4.86
C GLU A 818 46.47 11.16 -4.98
N ALA A 819 46.83 11.81 -3.87
CA ALA A 819 47.19 13.22 -3.77
C ALA A 819 47.84 13.47 -2.40
N GLU A 820 48.41 14.66 -2.18
CA GLU A 820 48.94 15.04 -0.86
C GLU A 820 47.86 14.93 0.22
N GLY A 821 48.10 14.03 1.17
CA GLY A 821 47.18 13.77 2.28
C GLY A 821 45.97 12.89 1.91
N SER A 822 45.94 12.24 0.75
CA SER A 822 44.91 11.28 0.35
C SER A 822 45.52 9.96 -0.13
N ARG A 823 45.17 8.86 0.53
CA ARG A 823 45.72 7.52 0.26
C ARG A 823 44.60 6.51 0.02
N SER A 824 44.69 5.78 -1.08
CA SER A 824 43.85 4.63 -1.40
C SER A 824 44.35 3.38 -0.68
N PHE A 825 43.40 2.56 -0.23
CA PHE A 825 43.64 1.25 0.40
C PHE A 825 42.81 0.21 -0.34
N VAL A 826 43.45 -0.88 -0.74
CA VAL A 826 42.79 -2.04 -1.36
C VAL A 826 42.78 -3.19 -0.36
N PHE A 827 41.62 -3.80 -0.17
CA PHE A 827 41.40 -4.87 0.80
C PHE A 827 41.04 -6.17 0.08
N THR A 828 41.57 -7.29 0.57
CA THR A 828 41.21 -8.66 0.15
C THR A 828 40.74 -9.45 1.38
N PRO A 829 39.72 -10.30 1.28
CA PRO A 829 39.21 -11.06 2.43
C PRO A 829 40.21 -12.13 2.87
N GLU A 830 40.40 -12.30 4.18
CA GLU A 830 41.37 -13.28 4.71
C GLU A 830 40.94 -14.74 4.49
N ASP A 831 39.63 -14.98 4.44
CA ASP A 831 39.06 -16.32 4.28
C ASP A 831 39.01 -16.77 2.80
N GLY A 832 39.47 -15.94 1.87
CA GLY A 832 39.45 -16.20 0.43
C GLY A 832 38.04 -16.34 -0.17
N LYS A 833 36.99 -16.16 0.65
CA LYS A 833 35.61 -16.20 0.15
C LYS A 833 35.36 -14.92 -0.65
N PRO A 834 34.53 -14.99 -1.66
CA PRO A 834 34.43 -13.86 -2.57
C PRO A 834 33.48 -12.76 -2.00
N LEU A 835 33.46 -11.59 -2.64
CA LEU A 835 32.77 -10.38 -2.18
C LEU A 835 31.54 -9.95 -3.05
N PRO A 836 30.43 -9.51 -2.44
CA PRO A 836 29.29 -8.96 -3.18
C PRO A 836 29.64 -7.67 -3.95
N ASP A 837 28.95 -7.46 -5.07
CA ASP A 837 28.94 -6.16 -5.74
C ASP A 837 28.25 -5.07 -4.92
N PHE A 838 28.48 -3.82 -5.32
CA PHE A 838 27.92 -2.63 -4.66
C PHE A 838 27.32 -1.68 -5.70
N ARG A 839 26.78 -0.54 -5.25
CA ARG A 839 26.31 0.56 -6.12
C ARG A 839 27.18 1.79 -5.93
N PRO A 840 27.44 2.60 -6.98
CA PRO A 840 28.18 3.84 -6.85
C PRO A 840 27.63 4.71 -5.71
N GLY A 841 28.50 5.21 -4.84
CA GLY A 841 28.13 5.98 -3.64
C GLY A 841 27.97 5.17 -2.35
N GLN A 842 27.86 3.85 -2.42
CA GLN A 842 27.87 3.01 -1.22
C GLN A 842 29.23 3.01 -0.52
N HIS A 843 29.21 2.68 0.77
CA HIS A 843 30.38 2.65 1.62
C HIS A 843 30.54 1.31 2.33
N VAL A 844 31.74 1.07 2.86
CA VAL A 844 32.02 0.04 3.86
C VAL A 844 32.34 0.69 5.19
N GLU A 845 31.91 0.09 6.30
CA GLU A 845 32.44 0.44 7.62
C GLU A 845 33.76 -0.32 7.83
N VAL A 846 34.79 0.40 8.22
CA VAL A 846 36.13 -0.08 8.50
C VAL A 846 36.36 -0.02 10.01
N ARG A 847 36.79 -1.12 10.64
CA ARG A 847 37.16 -1.20 12.05
C ARG A 847 38.61 -1.62 12.23
N ALA A 848 39.29 -0.92 13.13
CA ALA A 848 40.65 -1.22 13.57
C ALA A 848 40.73 -1.04 15.10
N ASP A 849 41.57 -1.84 15.74
CA ASP A 849 41.97 -1.63 17.13
C ASP A 849 43.09 -0.61 17.17
N ILE A 850 42.86 0.51 17.85
CA ILE A 850 43.80 1.61 17.99
C ILE A 850 44.07 1.80 19.48
N ASP A 851 45.26 1.38 19.91
CA ASP A 851 45.74 1.49 21.29
C ASP A 851 44.78 0.84 22.32
N GLY A 852 44.19 -0.31 21.98
CA GLY A 852 43.28 -1.08 22.83
C GLY A 852 41.81 -0.65 22.74
N THR A 853 41.50 0.30 21.85
CA THR A 853 40.14 0.80 21.63
C THR A 853 39.68 0.48 20.21
N PRO A 854 38.56 -0.24 20.01
CA PRO A 854 38.00 -0.46 18.68
C PRO A 854 37.41 0.83 18.13
N VAL A 855 37.95 1.30 17.00
CA VAL A 855 37.45 2.49 16.30
C VAL A 855 36.88 2.05 14.95
N SER A 856 35.68 2.54 14.60
CA SER A 856 35.06 2.30 13.30
C SER A 856 34.74 3.58 12.54
N ARG A 857 34.86 3.57 11.21
CA ARG A 857 34.49 4.68 10.31
C ARG A 857 33.97 4.17 8.98
N ALA A 858 33.01 4.86 8.40
CA ALA A 858 32.51 4.61 7.05
C ALA A 858 33.37 5.31 6.00
N TYR A 859 33.69 4.60 4.91
CA TYR A 859 34.39 5.15 3.75
C TYR A 859 33.72 4.69 2.45
N SER A 860 33.47 5.64 1.55
CA SER A 860 32.95 5.33 0.21
C SER A 860 33.85 4.34 -0.50
N LEU A 861 33.22 3.34 -1.13
CA LEU A 861 33.92 2.44 -2.02
C LEU A 861 34.34 3.20 -3.28
N THR A 862 35.53 2.88 -3.77
CA THR A 862 36.07 3.32 -5.06
C THR A 862 36.21 2.12 -5.99
N GLY A 863 36.28 2.36 -7.31
CA GLY A 863 36.34 1.28 -8.30
C GLY A 863 34.97 0.91 -8.88
N PRO A 864 34.95 -0.03 -9.85
CA PRO A 864 33.73 -0.41 -10.55
C PRO A 864 32.75 -1.11 -9.61
N ALA A 865 31.47 -0.74 -9.72
CA ALA A 865 30.37 -1.26 -8.93
C ALA A 865 30.07 -2.75 -9.19
N ARG A 866 30.34 -3.22 -10.40
CA ARG A 866 30.25 -4.63 -10.80
C ARG A 866 31.60 -5.15 -11.27
N LEU A 867 32.04 -6.28 -10.72
CA LEU A 867 33.26 -6.96 -11.12
C LEU A 867 33.06 -8.48 -11.03
N ASP A 868 33.23 -9.17 -12.15
CA ASP A 868 33.13 -10.63 -12.17
C ASP A 868 34.20 -11.24 -11.27
N GLY A 869 33.77 -12.15 -10.39
CA GLY A 869 34.67 -12.81 -9.44
C GLY A 869 35.27 -11.87 -8.38
N ARG A 870 34.58 -10.76 -8.05
CA ARG A 870 35.08 -9.76 -7.09
C ARG A 870 35.73 -10.38 -5.84
N ASP A 871 37.00 -10.05 -5.69
CA ASP A 871 37.88 -10.50 -4.62
C ASP A 871 38.40 -9.35 -3.74
N ARG A 872 38.13 -8.10 -4.14
CA ARG A 872 38.66 -6.91 -3.46
C ARG A 872 37.67 -5.76 -3.35
N TYR A 873 37.90 -4.92 -2.34
CA TYR A 873 37.31 -3.59 -2.22
C TYR A 873 38.40 -2.53 -2.13
N SER A 874 38.11 -1.33 -2.59
CA SER A 874 39.00 -0.18 -2.42
C SER A 874 38.26 1.01 -1.81
N ILE A 875 38.97 1.78 -0.99
CA ILE A 875 38.53 3.07 -0.44
C ILE A 875 39.66 4.09 -0.59
N CYS A 876 39.36 5.38 -0.49
CA CYS A 876 40.38 6.42 -0.39
C CYS A 876 40.13 7.31 0.82
N VAL A 877 41.19 7.53 1.61
CA VAL A 877 41.11 8.16 2.92
C VAL A 877 41.98 9.41 2.94
N ARG A 878 41.38 10.54 3.33
CA ARG A 878 42.09 11.78 3.60
C ARG A 878 42.67 11.79 5.02
N HIS A 879 43.91 12.21 5.15
CA HIS A 879 44.55 12.48 6.44
C HIS A 879 43.95 13.73 7.06
N HIS A 880 43.19 13.56 8.15
CA HIS A 880 42.60 14.68 8.85
C HIS A 880 43.59 15.21 9.90
N GLN A 881 44.26 16.32 9.61
CA GLN A 881 45.09 17.04 10.58
C GLN A 881 44.22 18.11 11.25
N LEU A 882 43.83 17.92 12.52
CA LEU A 882 43.11 18.98 13.25
C LEU A 882 44.07 20.15 13.48
N ARG A 883 43.55 21.40 13.45
CA ARG A 883 44.37 22.57 13.77
C ARG A 883 44.93 22.39 15.19
N PRO A 884 46.22 22.71 15.44
CA PRO A 884 46.78 22.60 16.78
C PRO A 884 46.01 23.54 17.73
N VAL A 885 45.35 22.96 18.73
CA VAL A 885 45.07 23.65 19.98
C VAL A 885 46.30 23.37 20.86
N GLU A 886 46.79 24.38 21.59
CA GLU A 886 48.11 24.47 22.26
C GLU A 886 48.51 23.34 23.25
N SER A 887 47.94 22.13 23.22
CA SER A 887 48.38 21.03 24.09
C SER A 887 48.21 19.59 23.58
N ALA A 888 47.92 19.33 22.29
CA ALA A 888 48.10 17.97 21.72
C ALA A 888 48.12 17.96 20.18
N PRO A 889 48.97 17.14 19.52
CA PRO A 889 48.81 16.86 18.10
C PRO A 889 47.60 15.94 17.92
N SER A 890 46.46 16.46 17.45
CA SER A 890 45.27 15.61 17.21
C SER A 890 45.08 15.37 15.71
N ASP A 891 45.59 14.25 15.23
CA ASP A 891 45.10 13.67 13.98
C ASP A 891 43.68 13.12 14.20
N GLY A 892 42.90 12.99 13.13
CA GLY A 892 41.72 12.12 13.16
C GLY A 892 42.14 10.67 13.45
N VAL A 893 41.67 10.11 14.56
CA VAL A 893 42.11 8.81 15.13
C VAL A 893 42.26 7.69 14.09
N MET A 894 41.21 7.37 13.34
CA MET A 894 41.24 6.34 12.29
C MET A 894 42.13 6.75 11.10
N SER A 895 41.95 7.98 10.58
CA SER A 895 42.71 8.43 9.40
C SER A 895 44.22 8.51 9.65
N GLY A 896 44.64 8.90 10.85
CA GLY A 896 46.03 8.94 11.26
C GLY A 896 46.61 7.53 11.41
N HIS A 897 45.84 6.60 11.98
CA HIS A 897 46.23 5.19 12.07
C HIS A 897 46.43 4.55 10.69
N LEU A 898 45.46 4.71 9.78
CA LEU A 898 45.55 4.20 8.42
C LEU A 898 46.76 4.76 7.65
N HIS A 899 47.07 6.05 7.81
CA HIS A 899 48.17 6.68 7.07
C HIS A 899 49.56 6.40 7.66
N ARG A 900 49.69 6.33 8.99
CA ARG A 900 51.00 6.25 9.66
C ARG A 900 51.39 4.84 10.10
N ARG A 901 50.42 3.96 10.41
CA ARG A 901 50.68 2.66 11.04
C ARG A 901 50.37 1.46 10.13
N MET A 902 49.34 1.57 9.29
CA MET A 902 48.91 0.45 8.44
C MET A 902 49.73 0.35 7.13
N LYS A 903 50.13 -0.86 6.77
CA LYS A 903 50.86 -1.22 5.54
C LYS A 903 50.25 -2.45 4.87
N PRO A 904 50.59 -2.73 3.59
CA PRO A 904 50.22 -3.99 2.96
C PRO A 904 50.57 -5.21 3.83
N GLY A 905 49.64 -6.15 3.93
CA GLY A 905 49.72 -7.34 4.79
C GLY A 905 49.02 -7.19 6.15
N ASP A 906 48.82 -5.97 6.66
CA ASP A 906 48.15 -5.75 7.94
C ASP A 906 46.65 -6.08 7.88
N ARG A 907 46.11 -6.52 9.02
CA ARG A 907 44.71 -6.97 9.16
C ARG A 907 43.78 -5.81 9.51
N ILE A 908 42.58 -5.83 8.94
CA ILE A 908 41.50 -4.89 9.21
C ILE A 908 40.15 -5.59 9.13
N GLU A 909 39.10 -5.00 9.69
CA GLU A 909 37.76 -5.58 9.61
C GLU A 909 36.79 -4.68 8.86
N LEU A 910 35.95 -5.28 8.01
CA LEU A 910 34.93 -4.58 7.22
C LEU A 910 33.52 -5.12 7.52
N ARG A 911 32.53 -4.22 7.45
CA ARG A 911 31.13 -4.60 7.21
C ARG A 911 30.83 -4.60 5.72
N ALA A 912 29.80 -5.34 5.31
CA ALA A 912 29.37 -5.43 3.92
C ALA A 912 28.98 -4.06 3.34
N PRO A 913 29.12 -3.85 2.01
CA PRO A 913 28.70 -2.62 1.37
C PRO A 913 27.27 -2.22 1.73
N SER A 914 27.07 -0.96 2.12
CA SER A 914 25.78 -0.42 2.52
C SER A 914 25.69 1.09 2.22
N GLY A 915 24.58 1.72 2.59
CA GLY A 915 24.34 3.15 2.37
C GLY A 915 23.24 3.43 1.35
N SER A 916 22.54 4.56 1.57
CA SER A 916 21.40 5.03 0.78
C SER A 916 21.74 6.20 -0.16
N PHE A 917 22.94 6.78 -0.04
CA PHE A 917 23.49 7.68 -1.06
C PHE A 917 24.02 6.83 -2.21
N VAL A 918 23.22 6.77 -3.28
CA VAL A 918 23.54 6.01 -4.48
C VAL A 918 23.52 6.96 -5.66
N VAL A 919 24.54 6.87 -6.50
CA VAL A 919 24.63 7.67 -7.73
C VAL A 919 24.20 6.80 -8.92
N PRO A 920 23.23 7.25 -9.73
CA PRO A 920 22.61 6.43 -10.77
C PRO A 920 23.57 6.17 -11.92
N ARG A 921 23.64 4.92 -12.39
CA ARG A 921 24.39 4.56 -13.62
C ARG A 921 23.61 4.87 -14.90
N ALA A 922 22.31 5.04 -14.79
CA ALA A 922 21.43 5.45 -15.87
C ALA A 922 20.42 6.45 -15.32
N SER A 923 20.22 7.57 -16.02
CA SER A 923 19.27 8.61 -15.62
C SER A 923 18.71 9.29 -16.87
N PRO A 924 17.37 9.47 -16.96
CA PRO A 924 16.78 10.29 -18.02
C PRO A 924 17.04 11.79 -17.80
N GLN A 925 17.34 12.20 -16.56
CA GLN A 925 17.71 13.58 -16.21
C GLN A 925 19.24 13.76 -16.13
N PRO A 926 19.78 14.94 -16.45
CA PRO A 926 21.20 15.24 -16.26
C PRO A 926 21.64 15.11 -14.80
N LEU A 927 22.88 14.69 -14.57
CA LEU A 927 23.48 14.62 -13.25
C LEU A 927 24.41 15.81 -13.00
N ILE A 928 24.22 16.47 -11.86
CA ILE A 928 25.17 17.45 -11.32
C ILE A 928 25.85 16.80 -10.12
N LEU A 929 27.17 16.63 -10.21
CA LEU A 929 27.99 16.07 -9.15
C LEU A 929 28.81 17.20 -8.52
N LEU A 930 28.69 17.41 -7.21
CA LEU A 930 29.49 18.38 -6.45
C LEU A 930 30.43 17.64 -5.50
N ALA A 931 31.73 17.73 -5.76
CA ALA A 931 32.77 17.11 -4.95
C ALA A 931 33.63 18.14 -4.24
N GLY A 932 33.89 17.92 -2.94
CA GLY A 932 34.88 18.68 -2.17
C GLY A 932 36.02 17.79 -1.68
N GLY A 933 37.24 17.97 -2.19
CA GLY A 933 38.41 17.18 -1.81
C GLY A 933 38.18 15.67 -1.95
N ILE A 934 38.20 14.92 -0.85
CA ILE A 934 38.01 13.46 -0.88
C ILE A 934 36.55 13.02 -1.08
N GLY A 935 35.59 13.96 -1.03
CA GLY A 935 34.20 13.71 -1.38
C GLY A 935 33.98 13.32 -2.84
N ILE A 936 35.04 13.29 -3.67
CA ILE A 936 35.02 12.76 -5.03
C ILE A 936 34.82 11.23 -5.10
N THR A 937 35.05 10.51 -3.99
CA THR A 937 35.10 9.04 -3.95
C THR A 937 33.81 8.34 -4.43
N PRO A 938 32.59 8.75 -4.03
CA PRO A 938 31.34 8.26 -4.64
C PRO A 938 31.28 8.39 -6.16
N PHE A 939 31.78 9.51 -6.68
CA PHE A 939 31.66 9.86 -8.10
C PHE A 939 32.72 9.14 -8.93
N ILE A 940 33.91 8.88 -8.38
CA ILE A 940 34.88 7.99 -9.03
C ILE A 940 34.29 6.60 -9.21
N ALA A 941 33.62 6.05 -8.20
CA ALA A 941 32.94 4.77 -8.34
C ALA A 941 31.87 4.77 -9.44
N LEU A 942 31.13 5.87 -9.62
CA LEU A 942 30.22 6.02 -10.77
C LEU A 942 31.00 5.98 -12.07
N LEU A 943 31.99 6.87 -12.23
CA LEU A 943 32.75 7.01 -13.47
C LEU A 943 33.51 5.73 -13.84
N ASP A 944 33.92 4.91 -12.86
CA ASP A 944 34.49 3.59 -13.09
C ASP A 944 33.48 2.54 -13.56
N SER A 945 32.20 2.76 -13.27
CA SER A 945 31.11 1.82 -13.54
C SER A 945 30.40 2.05 -14.87
N LEU A 946 30.64 3.19 -15.52
CA LEU A 946 30.05 3.53 -16.83
C LEU A 946 30.83 2.85 -17.96
N ALA A 947 30.13 2.38 -18.99
CA ALA A 947 30.75 1.84 -20.20
C ALA A 947 31.48 2.94 -20.99
N ASP A 948 32.29 2.58 -21.98
CA ASP A 948 32.89 3.54 -22.90
C ASP A 948 31.79 4.16 -23.77
N ASP A 949 31.91 5.46 -24.07
CA ASP A 949 30.90 6.23 -24.82
C ASP A 949 29.48 6.23 -24.19
N ASP A 950 29.38 5.96 -22.89
CA ASP A 950 28.10 5.97 -22.16
C ASP A 950 27.39 7.33 -22.31
N PRO A 951 26.08 7.34 -22.64
CA PRO A 951 25.35 8.57 -22.96
C PRO A 951 24.99 9.42 -21.74
N LEU A 952 25.25 8.97 -20.51
CA LEU A 952 24.89 9.69 -19.29
C LEU A 952 25.45 11.13 -19.26
N ASP A 953 24.56 12.11 -19.21
CA ASP A 953 24.90 13.54 -19.17
C ASP A 953 25.31 13.94 -17.75
N VAL A 954 26.63 14.07 -17.52
CA VAL A 954 27.22 14.33 -16.20
C VAL A 954 28.01 15.62 -16.22
N THR A 955 27.69 16.52 -15.28
CA THR A 955 28.51 17.70 -14.97
C THR A 955 29.09 17.58 -13.56
N LEU A 956 30.39 17.44 -13.44
CA LEU A 956 31.14 17.36 -12.19
C LEU A 956 31.80 18.70 -11.86
N PHE A 957 31.38 19.34 -10.77
CA PHE A 957 32.07 20.47 -10.15
C PHE A 957 32.98 19.94 -9.03
N TYR A 958 34.29 20.11 -9.17
CA TYR A 958 35.26 19.54 -8.24
C TYR A 958 36.13 20.60 -7.56
N ALA A 959 35.88 20.83 -6.27
CA ALA A 959 36.63 21.78 -5.45
C ALA A 959 37.86 21.14 -4.80
N ASN A 960 39.02 21.75 -5.01
CA ASN A 960 40.29 21.39 -4.39
C ASN A 960 41.02 22.64 -3.88
N ARG A 961 42.04 22.46 -3.04
CA ARG A 961 42.87 23.59 -2.59
C ARG A 961 43.81 24.03 -3.70
N ASN A 962 44.43 23.09 -4.39
CA ASN A 962 45.42 23.27 -5.47
C ASN A 962 45.75 21.93 -6.15
N GLY A 963 46.68 21.94 -7.10
CA GLY A 963 47.15 20.76 -7.83
C GLY A 963 47.62 19.60 -6.97
N ARG A 964 48.36 19.89 -5.89
CA ARG A 964 48.91 18.86 -5.00
C ARG A 964 47.85 18.09 -4.21
N THR A 965 46.67 18.69 -3.98
CA THR A 965 45.56 18.09 -3.21
C THR A 965 44.44 17.55 -4.10
N HIS A 966 44.58 17.62 -5.42
CA HIS A 966 43.60 17.18 -6.41
C HIS A 966 43.65 15.64 -6.56
N ALA A 967 42.90 14.92 -5.72
CA ALA A 967 42.84 13.46 -5.76
C ALA A 967 42.24 12.93 -7.07
N PHE A 968 42.76 11.81 -7.58
CA PHE A 968 42.30 11.14 -8.81
C PHE A 968 42.38 11.98 -10.10
N LYS A 969 43.18 13.06 -10.14
CA LYS A 969 43.31 13.95 -11.31
C LYS A 969 43.50 13.20 -12.64
N ASP A 970 44.44 12.25 -12.69
CA ASP A 970 44.74 11.49 -13.92
C ASP A 970 43.62 10.52 -14.30
N ARG A 971 42.98 9.90 -13.30
CA ARG A 971 41.84 8.99 -13.49
C ARG A 971 40.63 9.74 -14.05
N ILE A 972 40.33 10.94 -13.52
CA ILE A 972 39.28 11.81 -14.03
C ILE A 972 39.60 12.25 -15.48
N ALA A 973 40.85 12.61 -15.77
CA ALA A 973 41.26 12.95 -17.14
C ALA A 973 41.10 11.76 -18.11
N ALA A 974 41.33 10.53 -17.65
CA ALA A 974 41.05 9.32 -18.44
C ALA A 974 39.54 9.14 -18.68
N HIS A 975 38.70 9.32 -17.66
CA HIS A 975 37.24 9.27 -17.82
C HIS A 975 36.72 10.34 -18.79
N ARG A 976 37.26 11.57 -18.76
CA ARG A 976 36.90 12.63 -19.73
C ARG A 976 37.17 12.25 -21.19
N ARG A 977 38.20 11.42 -21.44
CA ARG A 977 38.48 10.91 -22.80
C ARG A 977 37.56 9.76 -23.19
N ARG A 978 37.11 8.99 -22.20
CA ARG A 978 36.30 7.77 -22.34
C ARG A 978 34.79 8.04 -22.40
N LEU A 979 34.35 9.15 -21.81
CA LEU A 979 32.95 9.53 -21.63
C LEU A 979 32.71 10.89 -22.30
N PRO A 980 32.18 10.95 -23.53
CA PRO A 980 32.05 12.19 -24.29
C PRO A 980 31.07 13.19 -23.66
N SER A 981 30.07 12.70 -22.91
CA SER A 981 29.08 13.51 -22.19
C SER A 981 29.57 14.02 -20.83
N LEU A 982 30.76 13.59 -20.35
CA LEU A 982 31.29 14.02 -19.05
C LEU A 982 31.92 15.42 -19.12
N LYS A 983 31.31 16.38 -18.44
CA LYS A 983 31.85 17.72 -18.22
C LYS A 983 32.46 17.80 -16.83
N VAL A 984 33.70 18.27 -16.73
CA VAL A 984 34.39 18.47 -15.45
C VAL A 984 34.84 19.92 -15.35
N VAL A 985 34.49 20.56 -14.24
CA VAL A 985 34.87 21.92 -13.90
C VAL A 985 35.62 21.89 -12.56
N ASN A 986 36.93 22.11 -12.63
CA ASN A 986 37.83 22.06 -11.49
C ASN A 986 37.96 23.46 -10.85
N HIS A 987 37.71 23.55 -9.55
CA HIS A 987 37.84 24.79 -8.78
C HIS A 987 39.02 24.71 -7.80
N TYR A 988 40.00 25.59 -7.93
CA TYR A 988 41.15 25.67 -7.03
C TYR A 988 41.08 26.91 -6.15
N ARG A 989 40.95 26.71 -4.84
CA ARG A 989 40.82 27.82 -3.88
C ARG A 989 42.11 28.63 -3.70
N ARG A 990 43.26 27.97 -3.81
CA ARG A 990 44.60 28.55 -3.62
C ARG A 990 45.61 27.87 -4.58
N PRO A 991 45.50 28.09 -5.90
CA PRO A 991 46.42 27.50 -6.88
C PRO A 991 47.88 27.76 -6.51
N LEU A 992 48.74 26.80 -6.81
CA LEU A 992 50.19 26.94 -6.69
C LEU A 992 50.74 27.70 -7.91
N PRO A 993 51.96 28.24 -7.84
CA PRO A 993 52.60 28.89 -8.99
C PRO A 993 52.66 28.01 -10.26
N ASP A 994 52.75 26.68 -10.10
CA ASP A 994 52.83 25.73 -11.20
C ASP A 994 51.45 25.22 -11.69
N ASP A 995 50.36 25.59 -11.00
CA ASP A 995 49.00 25.25 -11.43
C ASP A 995 48.57 26.19 -12.57
N VAL A 996 48.24 25.63 -13.73
CA VAL A 996 47.92 26.40 -14.94
C VAL A 996 46.40 26.49 -15.16
N PRO A 997 45.80 27.70 -15.23
CA PRO A 997 44.39 27.88 -15.58
C PRO A 997 44.05 27.28 -16.96
N GLY A 998 42.90 26.63 -17.08
CA GLY A 998 42.43 25.95 -18.29
C GLY A 998 43.08 24.57 -18.55
N ARG A 999 44.16 24.23 -17.83
CA ARG A 999 44.79 22.90 -17.87
C ARG A 999 44.55 22.14 -16.57
N ASP A 1000 44.89 22.73 -15.44
CA ASP A 1000 44.85 22.10 -14.12
C ASP A 1000 43.57 22.43 -13.35
N TYR A 1001 43.07 23.66 -13.54
CA TYR A 1001 41.81 24.15 -12.96
C TYR A 1001 41.13 25.16 -13.87
N ASP A 1002 39.82 25.35 -13.69
CA ASP A 1002 38.99 26.22 -14.52
C ASP A 1002 38.63 27.54 -13.81
N SER A 1003 38.52 27.53 -12.48
CA SER A 1003 38.15 28.72 -11.70
C SER A 1003 38.76 28.73 -10.30
N THR A 1004 38.95 29.93 -9.75
CA THR A 1004 39.29 30.14 -8.32
C THR A 1004 38.09 30.60 -7.49
N ALA A 1005 36.93 30.80 -8.12
CA ALA A 1005 35.72 31.22 -7.43
C ALA A 1005 35.14 30.10 -6.56
N ASP A 1006 34.45 30.48 -5.48
CA ASP A 1006 33.66 29.53 -4.68
C ASP A 1006 32.54 28.93 -5.56
N ILE A 1007 32.22 27.66 -5.31
CA ILE A 1007 31.13 26.97 -6.03
C ILE A 1007 29.81 27.41 -5.41
N THR A 1008 29.03 28.19 -6.14
CA THR A 1008 27.67 28.60 -5.77
C THR A 1008 26.65 28.00 -6.74
N ALA A 1009 25.38 28.01 -6.34
CA ALA A 1009 24.30 27.52 -7.17
C ALA A 1009 24.24 28.23 -8.53
N ASP A 1010 24.72 29.48 -8.65
CA ASP A 1010 24.70 30.28 -9.89
C ASP A 1010 25.47 29.65 -11.05
N LEU A 1011 26.40 28.72 -10.76
CA LEU A 1011 27.10 27.94 -11.78
C LEU A 1011 26.16 27.05 -12.60
N ILE A 1012 24.98 26.73 -12.07
CA ILE A 1012 23.98 25.92 -12.77
C ILE A 1012 23.17 26.82 -13.71
N SER A 1013 23.37 26.67 -15.02
CA SER A 1013 22.64 27.50 -16.00
C SER A 1013 21.12 27.30 -15.92
N PRO A 1014 20.31 28.32 -16.27
CA PRO A 1014 18.85 28.17 -16.38
C PRO A 1014 18.42 27.05 -17.33
N ALA A 1015 19.18 26.83 -18.42
CA ALA A 1015 18.93 25.74 -19.36
C ALA A 1015 19.12 24.35 -18.74
N LEU A 1016 20.12 24.20 -17.86
CA LEU A 1016 20.32 22.96 -17.12
C LEU A 1016 19.22 22.74 -16.07
N LEU A 1017 18.82 23.80 -15.34
CA LEU A 1017 17.70 23.75 -14.39
C LEU A 1017 16.37 23.36 -15.06
N ALA A 1018 16.10 23.87 -16.27
CA ALA A 1018 14.89 23.54 -17.02
C ALA A 1018 14.78 22.03 -17.36
N ARG A 1019 15.89 21.31 -17.38
CA ARG A 1019 15.97 19.85 -17.58
C ARG A 1019 15.81 19.06 -16.27
N GLN A 1020 15.50 19.72 -15.15
CA GLN A 1020 15.26 19.13 -13.82
C GLN A 1020 16.40 18.16 -13.39
N PRO A 1021 17.64 18.66 -13.27
CA PRO A 1021 18.81 17.83 -13.03
C PRO A 1021 18.78 17.21 -11.63
N ARG A 1022 19.41 16.04 -11.48
CA ARG A 1022 19.61 15.39 -10.17
C ARG A 1022 20.95 15.81 -9.61
N VAL A 1023 20.95 16.36 -8.39
CA VAL A 1023 22.15 16.95 -7.79
C VAL A 1023 22.68 16.03 -6.70
N TYR A 1024 23.89 15.51 -6.87
CA TYR A 1024 24.56 14.66 -5.89
C TYR A 1024 25.78 15.38 -5.34
N MET A 1025 25.92 15.42 -4.02
CA MET A 1025 26.95 16.22 -3.38
C MET A 1025 27.65 15.43 -2.27
N CYS A 1026 28.98 15.52 -2.25
CA CYS A 1026 29.79 15.00 -1.17
C CYS A 1026 31.02 15.88 -0.94
N GLY A 1027 31.17 16.38 0.29
CA GLY A 1027 32.19 17.37 0.62
C GLY A 1027 32.04 17.90 2.04
N SER A 1028 32.49 19.14 2.27
CA SER A 1028 32.27 19.80 3.56
C SER A 1028 30.81 20.27 3.68
N GLU A 1029 30.21 20.10 4.86
CA GLU A 1029 28.83 20.50 5.17
C GLU A 1029 28.53 21.95 4.77
N ALA A 1030 29.40 22.90 5.14
CA ALA A 1030 29.23 24.32 4.78
C ALA A 1030 29.15 24.58 3.26
N MET A 1031 29.84 23.80 2.43
CA MET A 1031 29.79 23.92 0.97
C MET A 1031 28.47 23.36 0.44
N MET A 1032 28.08 22.17 0.92
CA MET A 1032 26.87 21.51 0.47
C MET A 1032 25.61 22.26 0.91
N ASP A 1033 25.58 22.79 2.13
CA ASP A 1033 24.46 23.58 2.64
C ASP A 1033 24.31 24.90 1.88
N ALA A 1034 25.42 25.60 1.60
CA ALA A 1034 25.38 26.82 0.79
C ALA A 1034 24.89 26.55 -0.64
N PHE A 1035 25.37 25.47 -1.27
CA PHE A 1035 24.96 25.10 -2.62
C PHE A 1035 23.49 24.65 -2.68
N ALA A 1036 23.05 23.81 -1.74
CA ALA A 1036 21.65 23.38 -1.65
C ALA A 1036 20.69 24.52 -1.34
N GLY A 1037 21.07 25.43 -0.43
CA GLY A 1037 20.29 26.63 -0.13
C GLY A 1037 20.09 27.49 -1.39
N GLY A 1038 21.18 27.77 -2.11
CA GLY A 1038 21.10 28.52 -3.37
C GLY A 1038 20.29 27.78 -4.46
N LEU A 1039 20.35 26.45 -4.54
CA LEU A 1039 19.51 25.68 -5.46
C LEU A 1039 18.02 25.77 -5.10
N GLY A 1040 17.70 25.74 -3.81
CA GLY A 1040 16.33 25.89 -3.30
C GLY A 1040 15.74 27.28 -3.59
N GLU A 1041 16.55 28.34 -3.42
CA GLU A 1041 16.21 29.71 -3.83
C GLU A 1041 15.93 29.80 -5.33
N ARG A 1042 16.64 29.00 -6.13
CA ARG A 1042 16.50 28.92 -7.59
C ARG A 1042 15.46 27.91 -8.08
N GLY A 1043 14.67 27.33 -7.18
CA GLY A 1043 13.51 26.50 -7.55
C GLY A 1043 13.76 25.00 -7.61
N VAL A 1044 14.95 24.51 -7.29
CA VAL A 1044 15.22 23.06 -7.26
C VAL A 1044 14.55 22.43 -6.03
N PRO A 1045 13.70 21.40 -6.20
CA PRO A 1045 13.08 20.74 -5.07
C PRO A 1045 14.09 19.98 -4.19
N ALA A 1046 13.86 19.95 -2.88
CA ALA A 1046 14.77 19.30 -1.93
C ALA A 1046 14.96 17.80 -2.21
N PHE A 1047 13.93 17.10 -2.72
CA PHE A 1047 14.01 15.67 -3.06
C PHE A 1047 14.84 15.37 -4.32
N ASP A 1048 15.24 16.39 -5.09
CA ASP A 1048 16.16 16.27 -6.23
C ASP A 1048 17.63 16.52 -5.83
N ILE A 1049 17.88 16.86 -4.56
CA ILE A 1049 19.20 17.16 -4.00
C ILE A 1049 19.61 16.05 -3.02
N PHE A 1050 20.68 15.34 -3.34
CA PHE A 1050 21.22 14.22 -2.58
C PHE A 1050 22.55 14.61 -1.97
N GLN A 1051 22.73 14.38 -0.67
CA GLN A 1051 23.92 14.77 0.08
C GLN A 1051 24.45 13.60 0.91
N GLU A 1052 25.77 13.50 1.05
CA GLU A 1052 26.43 12.57 1.98
C GLU A 1052 27.64 13.24 2.64
N VAL A 1053 27.73 13.16 3.98
CA VAL A 1053 28.84 13.70 4.80
C VAL A 1053 29.54 12.57 5.54
N PHE A 1054 30.78 12.28 5.13
CA PHE A 1054 31.65 11.36 5.88
C PHE A 1054 32.35 12.10 7.03
N ARG A 1055 31.77 12.06 8.22
CA ARG A 1055 32.39 12.61 9.45
C ARG A 1055 32.54 11.56 10.56
N SER A 1056 33.35 11.89 11.56
CA SER A 1056 33.38 11.13 12.80
C SER A 1056 32.04 11.29 13.55
N PRO A 1057 31.54 10.25 14.23
CA PRO A 1057 30.40 10.39 15.12
C PRO A 1057 30.62 11.55 16.10
N PRO A 1058 29.57 12.35 16.39
CA PRO A 1058 29.65 13.44 17.33
C PRO A 1058 30.01 12.89 18.72
N ILE A 1059 30.92 13.56 19.40
CA ILE A 1059 31.24 13.27 20.79
C ILE A 1059 30.13 13.93 21.63
N VAL A 1060 29.39 13.14 22.41
CA VAL A 1060 28.45 13.66 23.41
C VAL A 1060 29.28 14.46 24.41
N ARG A 1061 29.21 15.80 24.34
CA ARG A 1061 29.93 16.65 25.29
C ARG A 1061 29.29 16.46 26.67
N HIS A 1062 30.08 16.05 27.65
CA HIS A 1062 29.64 15.85 29.03
C HIS A 1062 29.18 17.18 29.64
N GLY A 1063 27.89 17.50 29.52
CA GLY A 1063 27.21 18.52 30.32
C GLY A 1063 26.82 17.97 31.71
N ALA A 1064 25.81 18.57 32.34
CA ALA A 1064 25.23 18.06 33.59
C ALA A 1064 24.87 16.57 33.45
N LYS A 1065 25.29 15.73 34.41
CA LYS A 1065 25.00 14.29 34.42
C LYS A 1065 23.49 14.06 34.35
N ARG A 1066 23.00 13.51 33.25
CA ARG A 1066 21.61 13.08 33.08
C ARG A 1066 21.53 11.56 33.10
N THR A 1067 20.45 11.05 33.65
CA THR A 1067 20.14 9.62 33.74
C THR A 1067 18.67 9.42 33.39
N TYR A 1068 18.38 8.49 32.49
CA TYR A 1068 17.02 8.13 32.06
C TYR A 1068 16.89 6.61 31.90
N ALA A 1069 15.72 6.06 32.16
CA ALA A 1069 15.42 4.67 31.86
C ALA A 1069 15.14 4.50 30.37
N VAL A 1070 15.86 3.58 29.71
CA VAL A 1070 15.69 3.27 28.28
C VAL A 1070 15.28 1.82 28.11
N THR A 1071 14.17 1.58 27.41
CA THR A 1071 13.66 0.24 27.09
C THR A 1071 13.74 -0.01 25.60
N PHE A 1072 14.33 -1.15 25.23
CA PHE A 1072 14.34 -1.69 23.87
C PHE A 1072 13.24 -2.76 23.78
N ALA A 1073 12.05 -2.39 23.31
CA ALA A 1073 10.83 -3.19 23.43
C ALA A 1073 10.94 -4.57 22.74
N ALA A 1074 11.57 -4.66 21.57
CA ALA A 1074 11.71 -5.94 20.86
C ALA A 1074 12.73 -6.87 21.52
N SER A 1075 13.64 -6.35 22.35
CA SER A 1075 14.61 -7.16 23.08
C SER A 1075 14.00 -7.97 24.25
N GLN A 1076 12.76 -7.65 24.66
CA GLN A 1076 12.08 -8.21 25.85
C GLN A 1076 12.87 -8.04 27.17
N ARG A 1077 13.86 -7.14 27.21
CA ARG A 1077 14.62 -6.84 28.42
C ARG A 1077 13.90 -5.82 29.29
N ARG A 1078 14.25 -5.81 30.58
CA ARG A 1078 13.80 -4.76 31.51
C ARG A 1078 14.44 -3.41 31.13
N PRO A 1079 13.84 -2.27 31.52
CA PRO A 1079 14.44 -0.95 31.29
C PRO A 1079 15.86 -0.87 31.88
N GLU A 1080 16.80 -0.35 31.10
CA GLU A 1080 18.21 -0.15 31.51
C GLU A 1080 18.51 1.35 31.66
N LEU A 1081 19.36 1.71 32.62
CA LEU A 1081 19.68 3.12 32.89
C LEU A 1081 20.74 3.63 31.91
N TRP A 1082 20.34 4.58 31.05
CA TRP A 1082 21.26 5.35 30.23
C TRP A 1082 21.81 6.53 31.03
N THR A 1083 23.10 6.84 30.87
CA THR A 1083 23.73 8.06 31.42
C THR A 1083 24.43 8.83 30.30
N THR A 1084 24.72 10.11 30.51
CA THR A 1084 25.47 10.93 29.53
C THR A 1084 26.84 10.35 29.13
N ALA A 1085 27.43 9.44 29.93
CA ALA A 1085 28.68 8.75 29.61
C ALA A 1085 28.51 7.60 28.60
N GLU A 1086 27.28 7.12 28.41
CA GLU A 1086 26.94 5.99 27.53
C GLU A 1086 26.93 6.38 26.04
N GLY A 1087 27.07 7.67 25.72
CA GLY A 1087 27.07 8.15 24.34
C GLY A 1087 25.68 8.11 23.71
N THR A 1088 25.59 7.74 22.44
CA THR A 1088 24.31 7.71 21.71
C THR A 1088 23.45 6.51 22.12
N LEU A 1089 22.17 6.53 21.77
CA LEU A 1089 21.27 5.39 21.98
C LEU A 1089 21.73 4.13 21.23
N LEU A 1090 22.43 4.30 20.10
CA LEU A 1090 23.09 3.19 19.40
C LEU A 1090 24.23 2.61 20.24
N ASP A 1091 25.14 3.44 20.73
CA ASP A 1091 26.29 2.99 21.53
C ASP A 1091 25.82 2.26 22.80
N PHE A 1092 24.78 2.79 23.45
CA PHE A 1092 24.15 2.18 24.61
C PHE A 1092 23.55 0.80 24.29
N GLY A 1093 22.80 0.68 23.19
CA GLY A 1093 22.24 -0.60 22.76
C GLY A 1093 23.32 -1.62 22.41
N GLU A 1094 24.36 -1.21 21.66
CA GLU A 1094 25.47 -2.10 21.29
C GLU A 1094 26.23 -2.61 22.53
N ARG A 1095 26.46 -1.75 23.53
CA ARG A 1095 27.08 -2.17 24.81
C ARG A 1095 26.25 -3.23 25.52
N LEU A 1096 24.92 -3.10 25.49
CA LEU A 1096 24.00 -4.09 26.05
C LEU A 1096 23.94 -5.38 25.21
N GLY A 1097 24.61 -5.44 24.06
CA GLY A 1097 24.53 -6.56 23.12
C GLY A 1097 23.22 -6.59 22.33
N ILE A 1098 22.51 -5.46 22.24
CA ILE A 1098 21.29 -5.30 21.45
C ILE A 1098 21.69 -4.91 20.03
N ALA A 1099 21.27 -5.71 19.05
CA ALA A 1099 21.56 -5.46 17.65
C ALA A 1099 20.65 -4.35 17.11
N LEU A 1100 21.15 -3.12 17.10
CA LEU A 1100 20.43 -1.98 16.55
C LEU A 1100 20.78 -1.72 15.08
N PRO A 1101 19.81 -1.28 14.26
CA PRO A 1101 20.06 -0.82 12.91
C PRO A 1101 21.13 0.29 12.92
N SER A 1102 22.15 0.18 12.08
CA SER A 1102 23.21 1.18 11.97
C SER A 1102 23.84 1.14 10.57
N GLY A 1103 24.31 2.29 10.10
CA GLY A 1103 25.00 2.45 8.81
C GLY A 1103 26.08 3.50 8.94
N CYS A 1104 25.83 4.72 8.44
CA CYS A 1104 26.81 5.82 8.47
C CYS A 1104 27.25 6.27 9.88
N ARG A 1105 26.51 5.90 10.93
CA ARG A 1105 26.66 6.36 12.33
C ARG A 1105 26.65 7.89 12.54
N VAL A 1106 26.21 8.64 11.54
CA VAL A 1106 26.06 10.11 11.58
C VAL A 1106 24.63 10.58 11.27
N GLY A 1107 23.67 9.65 11.22
CA GLY A 1107 22.23 9.91 11.07
C GLY A 1107 21.74 10.12 9.63
N GLN A 1108 22.64 10.39 8.68
CA GLN A 1108 22.28 10.81 7.32
C GLN A 1108 21.74 9.70 6.43
N CYS A 1109 22.25 8.47 6.58
CA CYS A 1109 21.76 7.34 5.80
C CYS A 1109 20.39 6.82 6.29
N GLU A 1110 19.91 7.31 7.44
CA GLU A 1110 18.71 6.86 8.17
C GLU A 1110 18.64 5.36 8.50
N SER A 1111 19.69 4.58 8.22
CA SER A 1111 19.74 3.15 8.55
C SER A 1111 19.66 2.88 10.05
N CYS A 1112 19.85 3.91 10.90
CA CYS A 1112 19.72 3.81 12.35
C CYS A 1112 18.36 4.30 12.88
N ALA A 1113 17.40 4.58 11.99
CA ALA A 1113 16.08 5.02 12.34
C ALA A 1113 15.30 3.88 13.03
N VAL A 1114 14.96 4.10 14.29
CA VAL A 1114 14.15 3.22 15.12
C VAL A 1114 12.94 4.01 15.60
N LYS A 1115 11.76 3.40 15.61
CA LYS A 1115 10.56 4.07 16.10
C LYS A 1115 10.63 4.31 17.61
N ILE A 1116 10.26 5.50 18.02
CA ILE A 1116 9.98 5.90 19.39
C ILE A 1116 8.58 5.41 19.73
N VAL A 1117 8.49 4.51 20.71
CA VAL A 1117 7.21 4.04 21.27
C VAL A 1117 6.69 5.05 22.29
N SER A 1118 7.58 5.57 23.15
CA SER A 1118 7.29 6.68 24.07
C SER A 1118 8.57 7.41 24.47
N GLY A 1119 8.43 8.65 24.93
CA GLY A 1119 9.55 9.49 25.35
C GLY A 1119 10.05 10.43 24.26
N LYS A 1120 11.15 11.14 24.54
CA LYS A 1120 11.78 12.11 23.62
C LYS A 1120 13.28 11.92 23.53
N VAL A 1121 13.82 12.30 22.38
CA VAL A 1121 15.26 12.29 22.10
C VAL A 1121 15.71 13.67 21.60
N ALA A 1122 17.02 13.91 21.65
CA ALA A 1122 17.67 14.99 20.91
C ALA A 1122 18.69 14.40 19.94
N HIS A 1123 18.71 14.89 18.70
CA HIS A 1123 19.70 14.48 17.71
C HIS A 1123 20.91 15.42 17.72
N LEU A 1124 22.09 14.84 17.95
CA LEU A 1124 23.37 15.56 18.11
C LEU A 1124 23.83 16.31 16.85
N HIS A 1125 23.25 16.01 15.68
CA HIS A 1125 23.51 16.73 14.43
C HIS A 1125 22.58 17.92 14.20
N GLY A 1126 21.65 18.20 15.11
CA GLY A 1126 20.76 19.35 15.04
C GLY A 1126 19.74 19.32 13.89
N ARG A 1127 19.58 18.19 13.19
CA ARG A 1127 18.48 17.96 12.25
C ARG A 1127 17.55 16.91 12.86
N GLU A 1128 16.27 17.21 12.98
CA GLU A 1128 15.29 16.21 13.41
C GLU A 1128 14.96 15.28 12.23
N PRO A 1129 14.62 14.00 12.49
CA PRO A 1129 14.09 13.12 11.46
C PRO A 1129 12.81 13.69 10.84
N ASP A 1130 12.58 13.45 9.55
CA ASP A 1130 11.35 13.87 8.84
C ASP A 1130 10.07 13.35 9.52
N ASP A 1131 10.19 12.21 10.21
CA ASP A 1131 9.18 11.62 11.07
C ASP A 1131 9.61 11.76 12.55
N PRO A 1132 8.96 12.63 13.34
CA PRO A 1132 9.31 12.83 14.75
C PRO A 1132 9.05 11.60 15.63
N SER A 1133 8.32 10.60 15.13
CA SER A 1133 8.20 9.30 15.79
C SER A 1133 9.39 8.38 15.53
N MET A 1134 10.34 8.78 14.69
CA MET A 1134 11.57 8.06 14.43
C MET A 1134 12.73 8.69 15.19
N CYS A 1135 13.63 7.83 15.65
CA CYS A 1135 14.85 8.17 16.33
C CYS A 1135 16.02 7.64 15.51
N HIS A 1136 16.86 8.51 14.95
CA HIS A 1136 18.17 8.10 14.44
C HIS A 1136 19.08 7.75 15.62
N THR A 1137 18.98 6.51 16.13
CA THR A 1137 19.65 6.03 17.36
C THR A 1137 21.14 6.31 17.38
N CYS A 1138 21.78 6.28 16.21
CA CYS A 1138 23.19 6.58 16.03
C CYS A 1138 23.59 8.03 16.28
N GLN A 1139 22.63 8.92 16.45
CA GLN A 1139 22.82 10.35 16.71
C GLN A 1139 21.92 10.86 17.82
N ALA A 1140 21.13 10.01 18.44
CA ALA A 1140 20.12 10.41 19.39
C ALA A 1140 20.59 10.14 20.81
N ILE A 1141 20.24 11.05 21.71
CA ILE A 1141 20.34 10.87 23.17
C ILE A 1141 18.95 11.07 23.79
N PRO A 1142 18.59 10.35 24.86
CA PRO A 1142 17.30 10.52 25.51
C PRO A 1142 17.22 11.88 26.24
N LEU A 1143 16.04 12.49 26.22
CA LEU A 1143 15.71 13.70 26.99
C LEU A 1143 14.82 13.39 28.21
N GLU A 1144 14.22 12.21 28.24
CA GLU A 1144 13.36 11.67 29.28
C GLU A 1144 13.41 10.13 29.22
N ASP A 1145 12.68 9.44 30.10
CA ASP A 1145 12.54 7.99 30.02
C ASP A 1145 11.97 7.59 28.65
N LEU A 1146 12.59 6.60 28.02
CA LEU A 1146 12.44 6.34 26.60
C LEU A 1146 12.13 4.87 26.33
N VAL A 1147 11.18 4.62 25.44
CA VAL A 1147 10.90 3.29 24.90
C VAL A 1147 11.09 3.33 23.39
N LEU A 1148 12.00 2.51 22.88
CA LEU A 1148 12.24 2.30 21.46
C LEU A 1148 11.65 0.96 21.03
N GLU A 1149 11.19 0.86 19.78
CA GLU A 1149 10.64 -0.38 19.23
C GLU A 1149 11.68 -1.50 19.11
N ALA A 1150 12.97 -1.16 19.02
CA ALA A 1150 14.08 -2.08 18.74
C ALA A 1150 14.45 -3.02 19.89
#